data_AF-A0A4R1X617-F1
#
_entry.id   AF-A0A4R1X617-F1
#
_cell.length_a   1.000
_cell.length_b   1.000
_cell.length_c   1.000
_cell.angle_alpha   90.00
_cell.angle_beta   90.00
_cell.angle_gamma   90.00
#
_symmetry.space_group_name_H-M   'P 1'
#
loop_
_entity.id
_entity.type
_entity.pdbx_description
1 polymer ?
#
loop_
_entity_poly.entity_id
_entity_poly.type
_entity_poly.pdbx_seq_one_letter_code
_entity_poly.pdbx_strand_id
1 'polypeptide(L)'
;MIVEDRILAAYLSEIARVRATAAGTAETSYYGALQGAFNTIGSELQPHVYCLSQLSGGSAGFPDFGLFVEQQVSRGQPLNWRNGGPSPERGVIEADDVPASLGIKRGSQQVTNYLSAYGLVLITNFRDFELLEAGSTGPQVVEHFSFGRDVNAFFAWAAQSRRSEDAPIAMAFTEFFRRAMLRRAPLAEPRDVAALLASYAREGLARVTISSALPSLSALRDALGSSLGLNFEPGPKGDRFFRSTLVQTLFYGLFSAWASHARSSSTPFDWRTTAWGLHVPAVRSLFEQLATPGRLGALGLVEVIGWAADALNRIDRSAFFGRFDQAEAVQHFYEPFLAAYDPDLRKALGVWYTPGEVVRYMVERVDRSLRTELGIADGLADPNVWVLDPCTGTGSFLIEVLRHIRRTLEAKGASATLGAELKDAAMRRVAGFEILPAPFVIAHWQVASLLAEVGATFDDDIGERAAIYLSNALTGWEAGSVNPHLPFPELERERDLANTVKQSSPVLVVIGNPPYSAFDGTSPNPEGDLVAPYKVGLRERWRVRKFNLDELYVRFFRVAERRIADVTGRGIVCLITNSSYLGYRSFTVMRERLVTAFDHISIDALHGDSRQTGKLTPDGLPDPSVFSTDFNPEGIRVGTAIATLVRRDSSEPKKAQVFHRDFWGSAKRQNLEATLAMDMQQFVDSYTPSNPSVDNRFKLAPDTTLAVYRAWPSLAELSESDEGSGLLEKRKGALLALEEGTIRNRMERYEDPAVSFETLRSENIGPVIDAAGFNARTARARFLASGGVSSGRFAEMMEHPFDRRWVFYTDAAPLWNRSRPGLAAQQAAGNRFIVTRVQSRKAGEGIPVFFTSDLPGDHLFDPNARPFPVKRILDALPGSGGLALHGGDIVPNLSNRAREYLDGIGAASWLAAGHSQLDALWYHSLAVAYAPAWLDENEEGIVDDWPRIPLPTSVTVLESSVALGRHVANLLDPSQPVDGVTTGAIWPVLRHIAVLERLGGGSAAGIDFAMTARWGARDSRGAVMPGPGRIDQRAYAEGELPSSAELTTLGETTNDVYLNEQIFWRNVPAEVWDFTIGGFQVLKKWLSYRSHAVIDRPLSLSEVNYFRDTARRLATLRLMAGELDANYQACAEASWPWRTVSSVET
;
A
#
# COMPACT_ATOMS: atom_id res chain seq x y z
N MET A 1 -4.81 -5.00 -20.07
CA MET A 1 -3.87 -5.12 -21.20
C MET A 1 -3.59 -6.56 -21.63
N ILE A 2 -3.40 -7.55 -20.74
CA ILE A 2 -3.18 -8.94 -21.19
C ILE A 2 -4.45 -9.57 -21.81
N VAL A 3 -5.65 -9.14 -21.41
CA VAL A 3 -6.92 -9.76 -21.82
C VAL A 3 -7.37 -9.26 -23.20
N GLU A 4 -7.35 -7.94 -23.42
CA GLU A 4 -7.75 -7.31 -24.67
C GLU A 4 -6.87 -7.78 -25.83
N ASP A 5 -5.56 -7.86 -25.61
CA ASP A 5 -4.61 -8.39 -26.59
C ASP A 5 -4.91 -9.85 -26.94
N ARG A 6 -5.35 -10.67 -25.97
CA ARG A 6 -5.74 -12.07 -26.22
C ARG A 6 -7.02 -12.16 -27.05
N ILE A 7 -8.02 -11.31 -26.78
CA ILE A 7 -9.28 -11.29 -27.51
C ILE A 7 -9.01 -10.90 -28.98
N LEU A 8 -8.27 -9.81 -29.21
CA LEU A 8 -7.92 -9.40 -30.56
C LEU A 8 -7.05 -10.46 -31.27
N ALA A 9 -6.08 -11.05 -30.57
CA ALA A 9 -5.22 -12.09 -31.15
C ALA A 9 -6.04 -13.32 -31.57
N ALA A 10 -6.99 -13.78 -30.74
CA ALA A 10 -7.87 -14.89 -31.07
C ALA A 10 -8.74 -14.57 -32.30
N TYR A 11 -9.33 -13.37 -32.34
CA TYR A 11 -10.13 -12.90 -33.48
C TYR A 11 -9.32 -12.92 -34.78
N LEU A 12 -8.15 -12.26 -34.81
CA LEU A 12 -7.33 -12.14 -36.01
C LEU A 12 -6.69 -13.47 -36.43
N SER A 13 -6.29 -14.30 -35.46
CA SER A 13 -5.76 -15.64 -35.74
C SER A 13 -6.81 -16.50 -36.44
N GLU A 14 -8.08 -16.38 -36.05
CA GLU A 14 -9.17 -17.10 -36.70
C GLU A 14 -9.42 -16.59 -38.12
N ILE A 15 -9.46 -15.26 -38.33
CA ILE A 15 -9.54 -14.64 -39.66
C ILE A 15 -8.40 -15.12 -40.56
N ALA A 16 -7.15 -15.09 -40.07
CA ALA A 16 -5.98 -15.51 -40.82
C ALA A 16 -6.01 -17.02 -41.15
N ARG A 17 -6.45 -17.85 -40.20
CA ARG A 17 -6.59 -19.30 -40.37
C ARG A 17 -7.59 -19.61 -41.48
N VAL A 18 -8.78 -19.02 -41.44
CA VAL A 18 -9.82 -19.21 -42.47
C VAL A 18 -9.28 -18.78 -43.84
N ARG A 19 -8.66 -17.59 -43.94
CA ARG A 19 -8.08 -17.10 -45.19
C ARG A 19 -7.00 -18.02 -45.75
N ALA A 20 -6.14 -18.57 -44.89
CA ALA A 20 -5.05 -19.46 -45.30
C ALA A 20 -5.54 -20.80 -45.90
N THR A 21 -6.75 -21.25 -45.56
CA THR A 21 -7.31 -22.48 -46.14
C THR A 21 -7.66 -22.36 -47.62
N ALA A 22 -7.97 -21.14 -48.10
CA ALA A 22 -8.58 -20.87 -49.41
C ALA A 22 -9.83 -21.72 -49.74
N ALA A 23 -10.40 -22.41 -48.75
CA ALA A 23 -11.51 -23.35 -48.88
C ALA A 23 -12.79 -22.89 -48.16
N GLY A 24 -12.69 -21.80 -47.39
CA GLY A 24 -13.83 -21.18 -46.72
C GLY A 24 -14.79 -20.50 -47.70
N THR A 25 -16.07 -20.50 -47.37
CA THR A 25 -17.07 -19.59 -47.93
C THR A 25 -16.67 -18.14 -47.64
N ALA A 26 -17.02 -17.24 -48.56
CA ALA A 26 -16.62 -15.83 -48.49
C ALA A 26 -17.05 -15.13 -47.17
N GLU A 27 -18.22 -15.48 -46.64
CA GLU A 27 -18.81 -14.82 -45.47
C GLU A 27 -18.89 -15.72 -44.23
N THR A 28 -19.64 -16.83 -44.32
CA THR A 28 -19.99 -17.66 -43.15
C THR A 28 -18.81 -18.34 -42.47
N SER A 29 -17.69 -18.53 -43.17
CA SER A 29 -16.49 -19.15 -42.59
C SER A 29 -15.82 -18.28 -41.53
N TYR A 30 -16.07 -16.96 -41.51
CA TYR A 30 -15.52 -16.05 -40.51
C TYR A 30 -16.42 -15.87 -39.27
N TYR A 31 -17.61 -16.47 -39.25
CA TYR A 31 -18.57 -16.30 -38.14
C TYR A 31 -18.00 -16.74 -36.79
N GLY A 32 -17.15 -17.77 -36.78
CA GLY A 32 -16.49 -18.25 -35.55
C GLY A 32 -15.61 -17.19 -34.90
N ALA A 33 -14.92 -16.36 -35.68
CA ALA A 33 -14.11 -15.26 -35.17
C ALA A 33 -14.99 -14.23 -34.45
N LEU A 34 -16.07 -13.80 -35.11
CA LEU A 34 -16.99 -12.78 -34.60
C LEU A 34 -17.74 -13.27 -33.35
N GLN A 35 -18.31 -14.48 -33.41
CA GLN A 35 -19.02 -15.09 -32.29
C GLN A 35 -18.10 -15.30 -31.07
N GLY A 36 -16.85 -15.75 -31.30
CA GLY A 36 -15.86 -15.92 -30.25
C GLY A 36 -15.53 -14.61 -29.53
N ALA A 37 -15.34 -13.51 -30.28
CA ALA A 37 -15.08 -12.20 -29.70
C ALA A 37 -16.28 -11.68 -28.88
N PHE A 38 -17.50 -11.71 -29.44
CA PHE A 38 -18.70 -11.27 -28.72
C PHE A 38 -18.98 -12.08 -27.46
N ASN A 39 -18.89 -13.41 -27.51
CA ASN A 39 -19.16 -14.25 -26.36
C ASN A 39 -18.10 -14.10 -25.26
N THR A 40 -16.83 -13.92 -25.63
CA THR A 40 -15.77 -13.67 -24.64
C THR A 40 -16.03 -12.37 -23.90
N ILE A 41 -16.31 -11.27 -24.62
CA ILE A 41 -16.58 -9.96 -24.01
C ILE A 41 -17.92 -9.97 -23.26
N GLY A 42 -18.95 -10.60 -23.83
CA GLY A 42 -20.29 -10.67 -23.25
C GLY A 42 -20.35 -11.46 -21.93
N SER A 43 -19.45 -12.43 -21.74
CA SER A 43 -19.28 -13.15 -20.48
C SER A 43 -18.71 -12.31 -19.33
N GLU A 44 -18.22 -11.09 -19.62
CA GLU A 44 -17.76 -10.15 -18.60
C GLU A 44 -18.83 -9.10 -18.25
N LEU A 45 -19.92 -9.03 -19.00
CA LEU A 45 -21.01 -8.07 -18.78
C LEU A 45 -21.97 -8.54 -17.69
N GLN A 46 -22.65 -7.59 -17.05
CA GLN A 46 -23.71 -7.86 -16.07
C GLN A 46 -24.99 -7.10 -16.48
N PRO A 47 -26.08 -7.80 -16.85
CA PRO A 47 -26.16 -9.25 -17.06
C PRO A 47 -25.29 -9.72 -18.23
N HIS A 48 -24.92 -11.00 -18.23
CA HIS A 48 -24.14 -11.61 -19.33
C HIS A 48 -24.89 -11.50 -20.65
N VAL A 49 -24.14 -11.22 -21.72
CA VAL A 49 -24.67 -11.15 -23.10
C VAL A 49 -24.09 -12.29 -23.92
N TYR A 50 -24.97 -12.99 -24.63
CA TYR A 50 -24.64 -14.13 -25.48
C TYR A 50 -24.95 -13.81 -26.95
N CYS A 51 -24.00 -14.13 -27.82
CA CYS A 51 -24.10 -14.02 -29.28
C CYS A 51 -24.37 -15.39 -29.89
N LEU A 52 -25.57 -15.53 -30.47
CA LEU A 52 -26.01 -16.70 -31.22
C LEU A 52 -25.91 -16.43 -32.71
N SER A 53 -25.16 -17.27 -33.43
CA SER A 53 -25.12 -17.27 -34.90
C SER A 53 -26.29 -18.06 -35.48
N GLN A 54 -26.67 -17.73 -36.72
CA GLN A 54 -27.71 -18.40 -37.51
C GLN A 54 -29.10 -18.42 -36.83
N LEU A 55 -29.72 -17.25 -36.69
CA LEU A 55 -31.06 -17.14 -36.12
C LEU A 55 -32.10 -17.87 -36.99
N SER A 56 -33.04 -18.58 -36.34
CA SER A 56 -34.07 -19.38 -37.00
C SER A 56 -35.13 -18.59 -37.79
N GLY A 57 -34.96 -17.27 -37.92
CA GLY A 57 -35.84 -16.36 -38.64
C GLY A 57 -37.03 -15.84 -37.85
N GLY A 58 -37.45 -14.61 -38.17
CA GLY A 58 -38.66 -13.95 -37.66
C GLY A 58 -39.34 -13.13 -38.75
N SER A 59 -40.36 -12.34 -38.41
CA SER A 59 -41.15 -11.53 -39.37
C SER A 59 -40.32 -10.49 -40.16
N ALA A 60 -39.10 -10.19 -39.72
CA ALA A 60 -38.21 -9.21 -40.35
C ALA A 60 -37.10 -9.83 -41.22
N GLY A 61 -36.98 -11.17 -41.28
CA GLY A 61 -35.92 -11.89 -42.01
C GLY A 61 -35.05 -12.76 -41.10
N PHE A 62 -33.83 -13.09 -41.58
CA PHE A 62 -32.86 -13.97 -40.92
C PHE A 62 -31.55 -13.22 -40.69
N PRO A 63 -31.41 -12.46 -39.59
CA PRO A 63 -30.13 -11.85 -39.25
C PRO A 63 -29.08 -12.92 -38.95
N ASP A 64 -27.83 -12.66 -39.32
CA ASP A 64 -26.73 -13.61 -39.15
C ASP A 64 -26.45 -13.93 -37.67
N PHE A 65 -26.61 -12.95 -36.78
CA PHE A 65 -26.48 -13.14 -35.34
C PHE A 65 -27.51 -12.37 -34.53
N GLY A 66 -27.82 -12.90 -33.34
CA GLY A 66 -28.61 -12.21 -32.30
C GLY A 66 -27.85 -12.09 -30.98
N LEU A 67 -27.99 -10.93 -30.33
CA LEU A 67 -27.41 -10.65 -29.01
C LEU A 67 -28.50 -10.74 -27.92
N PHE A 68 -28.37 -11.72 -27.05
CA PHE A 68 -29.33 -12.07 -25.99
C PHE A 68 -28.75 -11.78 -24.61
N VAL A 69 -29.57 -11.33 -23.66
CA VAL A 69 -29.16 -11.33 -22.24
C VAL A 69 -29.48 -12.68 -21.61
N GLU A 70 -28.63 -13.15 -20.70
CA GLU A 70 -28.78 -14.47 -20.08
C GLU A 70 -30.14 -14.67 -19.41
N GLN A 71 -30.75 -13.61 -18.87
CA GLN A 71 -32.09 -13.63 -18.27
C GLN A 71 -33.21 -14.01 -19.26
N GLN A 72 -33.00 -13.85 -20.57
CA GLN A 72 -33.92 -14.34 -21.61
C GLN A 72 -33.86 -15.86 -21.78
N VAL A 73 -32.84 -16.50 -21.21
CA VAL A 73 -32.49 -17.91 -21.40
C VAL A 73 -32.56 -18.70 -20.08
N SER A 74 -32.32 -18.07 -18.92
CA SER A 74 -32.26 -18.72 -17.61
C SER A 74 -33.43 -18.33 -16.67
N ARG A 75 -34.53 -19.12 -16.72
CA ARG A 75 -35.45 -19.32 -15.58
C ARG A 75 -35.96 -20.75 -15.53
N GLY A 76 -35.17 -21.66 -14.96
CA GLY A 76 -35.57 -22.86 -14.18
C GLY A 76 -36.57 -23.88 -14.73
N GLN A 77 -37.20 -23.67 -15.88
CA GLN A 77 -38.07 -24.60 -16.59
C GLN A 77 -37.89 -24.43 -18.10
N PRO A 78 -38.03 -25.49 -18.91
CA PRO A 78 -37.99 -25.37 -20.36
C PRO A 78 -39.09 -24.40 -20.81
N LEU A 79 -38.71 -23.19 -21.22
CA LEU A 79 -39.63 -22.20 -21.74
C LEU A 79 -40.24 -22.77 -23.03
N ASN A 80 -41.52 -23.14 -22.95
CA ASN A 80 -42.27 -23.72 -24.05
C ASN A 80 -42.67 -22.57 -25.00
N TRP A 81 -41.76 -22.17 -25.88
CA TRP A 81 -41.96 -21.10 -26.86
C TRP A 81 -42.90 -21.55 -27.98
N ARG A 82 -44.19 -21.75 -27.66
CA ARG A 82 -45.21 -22.18 -28.64
C ARG A 82 -45.36 -21.22 -29.83
N ASN A 83 -44.81 -20.01 -29.75
CA ASN A 83 -44.88 -18.95 -30.76
C ASN A 83 -43.50 -18.36 -31.16
N GLY A 84 -42.40 -19.12 -31.02
CA GLY A 84 -41.04 -18.66 -31.33
C GLY A 84 -40.27 -18.12 -30.10
N GLY A 85 -38.93 -18.25 -30.13
CA GLY A 85 -38.04 -17.86 -29.02
C GLY A 85 -38.03 -16.35 -28.74
N PRO A 86 -37.34 -15.89 -27.67
CA PRO A 86 -37.27 -14.47 -27.36
C PRO A 86 -36.58 -13.69 -28.49
N SER A 87 -36.94 -12.43 -28.69
CA SER A 87 -36.20 -11.55 -29.62
C SER A 87 -34.87 -11.11 -29.01
N PRO A 88 -33.78 -10.97 -29.79
CA PRO A 88 -32.50 -10.44 -29.32
C PRO A 88 -32.64 -9.05 -28.68
N GLU A 89 -32.55 -8.96 -27.34
CA GLU A 89 -32.77 -7.69 -26.62
C GLU A 89 -31.65 -6.67 -26.89
N ARG A 90 -30.43 -7.14 -27.15
CA ARG A 90 -29.27 -6.30 -27.43
C ARG A 90 -29.06 -6.04 -28.92
N GLY A 91 -30.04 -6.37 -29.76
CA GLY A 91 -30.00 -6.16 -31.21
C GLY A 91 -29.44 -7.35 -31.98
N VAL A 92 -29.26 -7.13 -33.28
CA VAL A 92 -28.81 -8.16 -34.23
C VAL A 92 -27.56 -7.72 -34.97
N ILE A 93 -26.83 -8.68 -35.51
CA ILE A 93 -25.63 -8.44 -36.33
C ILE A 93 -25.87 -9.04 -37.71
N GLU A 94 -25.48 -8.28 -38.72
CA GLU A 94 -25.51 -8.71 -40.11
C GLU A 94 -24.11 -8.55 -40.72
N ALA A 95 -23.56 -9.64 -41.23
CA ALA A 95 -22.24 -9.71 -41.80
C ALA A 95 -22.28 -9.64 -43.35
N ASP A 96 -21.12 -9.34 -43.93
CA ASP A 96 -20.86 -9.40 -45.36
C ASP A 96 -19.40 -9.86 -45.57
N ASP A 97 -19.02 -10.20 -46.79
CA ASP A 97 -17.66 -10.63 -47.12
C ASP A 97 -16.64 -9.52 -46.81
N VAL A 98 -15.41 -9.89 -46.45
CA VAL A 98 -14.33 -8.96 -46.04
C VAL A 98 -14.05 -7.83 -47.04
N PRO A 99 -14.08 -8.07 -48.38
CA PRO A 99 -13.92 -7.02 -49.38
C PRO A 99 -15.15 -6.12 -49.56
N ALA A 100 -16.31 -6.46 -49.01
CA ALA A 100 -17.55 -5.73 -49.22
C ALA A 100 -17.51 -4.32 -48.59
N SER A 101 -18.32 -3.42 -49.15
CA SER A 101 -18.52 -2.06 -48.64
C SER A 101 -19.76 -1.98 -47.77
N LEU A 102 -19.58 -1.59 -46.51
CA LEU A 102 -20.69 -1.44 -45.55
C LEU A 102 -21.73 -0.41 -46.00
N GLY A 103 -21.34 0.59 -46.80
CA GLY A 103 -22.27 1.61 -47.29
C GLY A 103 -23.42 1.03 -48.13
N ILE A 104 -23.18 -0.06 -48.87
CA ILE A 104 -24.22 -0.75 -49.65
C ILE A 104 -25.18 -1.48 -48.69
N LYS A 105 -24.63 -2.24 -47.74
CA LYS A 105 -25.41 -3.00 -46.75
C LYS A 105 -26.26 -2.07 -45.87
N ARG A 106 -25.69 -0.94 -45.41
CA ARG A 106 -26.39 0.09 -44.63
C ARG A 106 -27.64 0.62 -45.34
N GLY A 107 -27.58 0.82 -46.66
CA GLY A 107 -28.70 1.30 -47.46
C GLY A 107 -29.71 0.22 -47.87
N SER A 108 -29.53 -1.03 -47.45
CA SER A 108 -30.39 -2.14 -47.87
C SER A 108 -31.76 -2.12 -47.18
N GLN A 109 -32.78 -2.64 -47.88
CA GLN A 109 -34.10 -2.85 -47.28
C GLN A 109 -34.05 -3.83 -46.10
N GLN A 110 -33.12 -4.78 -46.14
CA GLN A 110 -32.89 -5.75 -45.07
C GLN A 110 -32.52 -5.07 -43.74
N VAL A 111 -31.53 -4.17 -43.75
CA VAL A 111 -31.13 -3.42 -42.55
C VAL A 111 -32.27 -2.54 -42.02
N THR A 112 -33.03 -1.89 -42.90
CA THR A 112 -34.22 -1.11 -42.52
C THR A 112 -35.27 -1.97 -41.81
N ASN A 113 -35.52 -3.19 -42.31
CA ASN A 113 -36.45 -4.13 -41.68
C ASN A 113 -35.95 -4.59 -40.31
N TYR A 114 -34.65 -4.88 -40.18
CA TYR A 114 -34.05 -5.29 -38.91
C TYR A 114 -34.06 -4.17 -37.86
N LEU A 115 -33.76 -2.93 -38.25
CA LEU A 115 -33.87 -1.78 -37.33
C LEU A 115 -35.30 -1.60 -36.84
N SER A 116 -36.29 -1.77 -37.72
CA SER A 116 -37.70 -1.67 -37.35
C SER A 116 -38.13 -2.77 -36.36
N ALA A 117 -37.55 -3.96 -36.45
CA ALA A 117 -37.92 -5.12 -35.62
C ALA A 117 -37.12 -5.24 -34.33
N TYR A 118 -35.83 -4.89 -34.34
CA TYR A 118 -34.89 -5.12 -33.25
C TYR A 118 -34.32 -3.84 -32.66
N GLY A 119 -34.56 -2.68 -33.27
CA GLY A 119 -34.15 -1.35 -32.79
C GLY A 119 -32.66 -1.02 -32.93
N LEU A 120 -31.78 -2.03 -33.01
CA LEU A 120 -30.33 -1.87 -33.11
C LEU A 120 -29.75 -2.95 -34.04
N VAL A 121 -28.94 -2.52 -35.00
CA VAL A 121 -28.27 -3.41 -35.97
C VAL A 121 -26.80 -3.08 -36.04
N LEU A 122 -25.92 -4.07 -35.87
CA LEU A 122 -24.50 -3.95 -36.17
C LEU A 122 -24.23 -4.57 -37.55
N ILE A 123 -23.68 -3.79 -38.48
CA ILE A 123 -23.22 -4.33 -39.76
C ILE A 123 -21.70 -4.45 -39.77
N THR A 124 -21.17 -5.52 -40.39
CA THR A 124 -19.72 -5.74 -40.47
C THR A 124 -19.27 -6.52 -41.70
N ASN A 125 -18.07 -6.21 -42.18
CA ASN A 125 -17.32 -7.01 -43.16
C ASN A 125 -16.09 -7.65 -42.46
N PHE A 126 -16.17 -7.90 -41.15
CA PHE A 126 -15.10 -8.39 -40.28
C PHE A 126 -13.89 -7.45 -40.10
N ARG A 127 -13.76 -6.37 -40.87
CA ARG A 127 -12.70 -5.34 -40.69
C ARG A 127 -13.22 -3.97 -40.27
N ASP A 128 -14.41 -3.65 -40.73
CA ASP A 128 -15.16 -2.42 -40.46
C ASP A 128 -16.47 -2.81 -39.78
N PHE A 129 -16.95 -1.94 -38.90
CA PHE A 129 -18.11 -2.16 -38.07
C PHE A 129 -18.89 -0.85 -37.95
N GLU A 130 -20.17 -0.87 -38.29
CA GLU A 130 -21.07 0.27 -38.11
C GLU A 130 -22.27 -0.15 -37.27
N LEU A 131 -22.45 0.50 -36.11
CA LEU A 131 -23.60 0.33 -35.25
C LEU A 131 -24.70 1.30 -35.67
N LEU A 132 -25.90 0.78 -35.93
CA LEU A 132 -26.99 1.52 -36.56
C LEU A 132 -28.23 1.58 -35.65
N GLU A 133 -28.88 2.74 -35.64
CA GLU A 133 -30.23 2.97 -35.11
C GLU A 133 -31.15 3.57 -36.18
N ALA A 134 -32.45 3.58 -35.94
CA ALA A 134 -33.41 4.23 -36.84
C ALA A 134 -33.33 5.75 -36.71
N GLY A 135 -32.89 6.44 -37.78
CA GLY A 135 -32.89 7.90 -37.87
C GLY A 135 -34.11 8.45 -38.63
N SER A 136 -34.24 9.78 -38.65
CA SER A 136 -35.36 10.47 -39.32
C SER A 136 -35.41 10.30 -40.85
N THR A 137 -34.28 9.97 -41.47
CA THR A 137 -34.11 9.82 -42.94
C THR A 137 -33.67 8.42 -43.36
N GLY A 138 -33.66 7.45 -42.44
CA GLY A 138 -33.18 6.09 -42.67
C GLY A 138 -32.18 5.60 -41.60
N PRO A 139 -31.49 4.48 -41.83
CA PRO A 139 -30.47 3.96 -40.91
C PRO A 139 -29.38 4.99 -40.60
N GLN A 140 -29.16 5.29 -39.32
CA GLN A 140 -28.16 6.24 -38.84
C GLN A 140 -27.03 5.49 -38.14
N VAL A 141 -25.77 5.80 -38.51
CA VAL A 141 -24.59 5.31 -37.79
C VAL A 141 -24.46 6.06 -36.47
N VAL A 142 -24.56 5.34 -35.36
CA VAL A 142 -24.42 5.89 -34.00
C VAL A 142 -23.03 5.68 -33.41
N GLU A 143 -22.33 4.64 -33.85
CA GLU A 143 -20.92 4.38 -33.52
C GLU A 143 -20.28 3.55 -34.63
N HIS A 144 -18.97 3.67 -34.82
CA HIS A 144 -18.24 2.85 -35.78
C HIS A 144 -16.86 2.46 -35.26
N PHE A 145 -16.34 1.34 -35.77
CA PHE A 145 -14.96 0.90 -35.56
C PHE A 145 -14.39 0.37 -36.88
N SER A 146 -13.12 0.68 -37.16
CA SER A 146 -12.42 0.17 -38.34
C SER A 146 -10.96 -0.11 -38.00
N PHE A 147 -10.41 -1.19 -38.56
CA PHE A 147 -8.96 -1.40 -38.53
C PHE A 147 -8.19 -0.43 -39.43
N GLY A 148 -8.87 0.42 -40.22
CA GLY A 148 -8.23 1.46 -41.04
C GLY A 148 -7.30 0.91 -42.11
N ARG A 149 -7.54 -0.33 -42.55
CA ARG A 149 -6.69 -1.07 -43.49
C ARG A 149 -7.52 -1.50 -44.69
N ASP A 150 -6.91 -1.44 -45.87
CA ASP A 150 -7.46 -2.11 -47.04
C ASP A 150 -7.45 -3.64 -46.84
N VAL A 151 -8.16 -4.36 -47.71
CA VAL A 151 -8.36 -5.80 -47.61
C VAL A 151 -7.04 -6.58 -47.54
N ASN A 152 -6.07 -6.23 -48.39
CA ASN A 152 -4.80 -6.96 -48.45
C ASN A 152 -3.94 -6.65 -47.22
N ALA A 153 -3.88 -5.38 -46.82
CA ALA A 153 -3.18 -4.94 -45.62
C ALA A 153 -3.79 -5.55 -44.34
N PHE A 154 -5.11 -5.69 -44.29
CA PHE A 154 -5.81 -6.31 -43.17
C PHE A 154 -5.44 -7.78 -43.00
N PHE A 155 -5.52 -8.59 -44.07
CA PHE A 155 -5.12 -10.00 -44.00
C PHE A 155 -3.64 -10.19 -43.69
N ALA A 156 -2.77 -9.38 -44.31
CA ALA A 156 -1.33 -9.42 -44.05
C ALA A 156 -1.00 -9.06 -42.59
N TRP A 157 -1.73 -8.10 -42.01
CA TRP A 157 -1.60 -7.75 -40.59
C TRP A 157 -2.20 -8.82 -39.69
N ALA A 158 -3.35 -9.40 -40.02
CA ALA A 158 -4.00 -10.45 -39.22
C ALA A 158 -3.11 -11.70 -39.07
N ALA A 159 -2.31 -12.03 -40.07
CA ALA A 159 -1.38 -13.17 -40.06
C ALA A 159 -0.11 -12.94 -39.20
N GLN A 160 0.15 -11.72 -38.73
CA GLN A 160 1.33 -11.41 -37.93
C GLN A 160 1.11 -11.64 -36.43
N SER A 161 2.19 -12.00 -35.72
CA SER A 161 2.21 -12.00 -34.26
C SER A 161 1.96 -10.58 -33.72
N ARG A 162 1.13 -10.47 -32.67
CA ARG A 162 0.82 -9.18 -32.03
C ARG A 162 2.08 -8.54 -31.46
N ARG A 163 2.18 -7.22 -31.61
CA ARG A 163 3.25 -6.37 -31.04
C ARG A 163 2.67 -5.47 -29.96
N SER A 164 3.53 -4.91 -29.11
CA SER A 164 3.12 -3.93 -28.09
C SER A 164 2.44 -2.69 -28.68
N GLU A 165 2.75 -2.35 -29.93
CA GLU A 165 2.13 -1.24 -30.67
C GLU A 165 0.67 -1.51 -31.05
N ASP A 166 0.21 -2.77 -31.04
CA ASP A 166 -1.18 -3.14 -31.34
C ASP A 166 -2.12 -2.98 -30.11
N ALA A 167 -1.59 -2.71 -28.92
CA ALA A 167 -2.39 -2.61 -27.69
C ALA A 167 -3.51 -1.54 -27.76
N PRO A 168 -3.30 -0.33 -28.32
CA PRO A 168 -4.37 0.66 -28.45
C PRO A 168 -5.55 0.18 -29.32
N ILE A 169 -5.26 -0.55 -30.42
CA ILE A 169 -6.31 -1.05 -31.32
C ILE A 169 -7.04 -2.26 -30.72
N ALA A 170 -6.35 -3.09 -29.93
CA ALA A 170 -6.97 -4.18 -29.16
C ALA A 170 -7.97 -3.63 -28.13
N MET A 171 -7.60 -2.55 -27.45
CA MET A 171 -8.48 -1.84 -26.52
C MET A 171 -9.69 -1.25 -27.25
N ALA A 172 -9.49 -0.49 -28.33
CA ALA A 172 -10.58 0.10 -29.10
C ALA A 172 -11.58 -0.96 -29.65
N PHE A 173 -11.06 -2.07 -30.19
CA PHE A 173 -11.87 -3.19 -30.68
C PHE A 173 -12.76 -3.79 -29.57
N THR A 174 -12.15 -4.09 -28.42
CA THR A 174 -12.84 -4.71 -27.28
C THR A 174 -13.89 -3.75 -26.71
N GLU A 175 -13.57 -2.47 -26.58
CA GLU A 175 -14.49 -1.48 -26.04
C GLU A 175 -15.66 -1.17 -26.98
N PHE A 176 -15.44 -1.14 -28.30
CA PHE A 176 -16.53 -1.00 -29.27
C PHE A 176 -17.56 -2.12 -29.13
N PHE A 177 -17.11 -3.38 -29.02
CA PHE A 177 -18.01 -4.54 -28.86
C PHE A 177 -18.77 -4.48 -27.53
N ARG A 178 -18.09 -4.07 -26.45
CA ARG A 178 -18.71 -3.83 -25.14
C ARG A 178 -19.83 -2.79 -25.24
N ARG A 179 -19.58 -1.66 -25.90
CA ARG A 179 -20.57 -0.59 -26.09
C ARG A 179 -21.71 -0.99 -27.02
N ALA A 180 -21.44 -1.73 -28.09
CA ALA A 180 -22.47 -2.27 -28.96
C ALA A 180 -23.48 -3.14 -28.19
N MET A 181 -22.99 -4.04 -27.31
CA MET A 181 -23.85 -4.86 -26.45
C MET A 181 -24.57 -4.07 -25.35
N LEU A 182 -24.02 -2.93 -24.91
CA LEU A 182 -24.61 -2.06 -23.86
C LEU A 182 -25.45 -0.90 -24.43
N ARG A 183 -25.50 -0.71 -25.75
CA ARG A 183 -26.22 0.41 -26.40
C ARG A 183 -27.72 0.42 -26.08
N ARG A 184 -28.31 -0.74 -25.79
CA ARG A 184 -29.71 -0.88 -25.37
C ARG A 184 -29.91 -1.25 -23.90
N ALA A 185 -28.84 -1.24 -23.10
CA ALA A 185 -28.96 -1.50 -21.66
C ALA A 185 -29.63 -0.31 -20.95
N PRO A 186 -30.54 -0.55 -19.98
CA PRO A 186 -31.05 0.50 -19.12
C PRO A 186 -29.91 1.22 -18.39
N LEU A 187 -29.94 2.55 -18.37
CA LEU A 187 -28.95 3.38 -17.67
C LEU A 187 -29.63 4.14 -16.53
N ALA A 188 -29.66 3.54 -15.35
CA ALA A 188 -30.23 4.14 -14.13
C ALA A 188 -29.26 4.10 -12.93
N GLU A 189 -28.34 3.14 -12.87
CA GLU A 189 -27.38 3.04 -11.78
C GLU A 189 -26.13 3.92 -12.03
N PRO A 190 -25.67 4.73 -11.06
CA PRO A 190 -24.44 5.51 -11.20
C PRO A 190 -23.22 4.69 -11.62
N ARG A 191 -23.09 3.46 -11.11
CA ARG A 191 -21.99 2.54 -11.44
C ARG A 191 -21.98 2.14 -12.92
N ASP A 192 -23.15 1.94 -13.52
CA ASP A 192 -23.27 1.48 -14.91
C ASP A 192 -22.94 2.64 -15.86
N VAL A 193 -23.36 3.85 -15.50
CA VAL A 193 -22.96 5.08 -16.19
C VAL A 193 -21.46 5.31 -16.08
N ALA A 194 -20.87 5.13 -14.89
CA ALA A 194 -19.44 5.25 -14.66
C ALA A 194 -18.63 4.26 -15.52
N ALA A 195 -19.05 2.99 -15.57
CA ALA A 195 -18.41 1.96 -16.39
C ALA A 195 -18.50 2.28 -17.90
N LEU A 196 -19.65 2.80 -18.35
CA LEU A 196 -19.84 3.20 -19.74
C LEU A 196 -19.00 4.42 -20.12
N LEU A 197 -18.98 5.47 -19.29
CA LEU A 197 -18.10 6.62 -19.54
C LEU A 197 -16.63 6.23 -19.50
N ALA A 198 -16.24 5.30 -18.61
CA ALA A 198 -14.88 4.77 -18.58
C ALA A 198 -14.52 4.04 -19.88
N SER A 199 -15.47 3.32 -20.50
CA SER A 199 -15.27 2.71 -21.82
C SER A 199 -15.01 3.75 -22.91
N TYR A 200 -15.78 4.84 -22.96
CA TYR A 200 -15.49 5.96 -23.87
C TYR A 200 -14.17 6.66 -23.54
N ALA A 201 -13.82 6.81 -22.26
CA ALA A 201 -12.56 7.39 -21.84
C ALA A 201 -11.37 6.53 -22.28
N ARG A 202 -11.46 5.19 -22.20
CA ARG A 202 -10.41 4.29 -22.71
C ARG A 202 -10.22 4.42 -24.22
N GLU A 203 -11.30 4.58 -24.98
CA GLU A 203 -11.23 4.91 -26.41
C GLU A 203 -10.51 6.25 -26.64
N GLY A 204 -10.86 7.29 -25.87
CA GLY A 204 -10.17 8.58 -25.92
C GLY A 204 -8.66 8.45 -25.61
N LEU A 205 -8.30 7.65 -24.60
CA LEU A 205 -6.91 7.39 -24.23
C LEU A 205 -6.14 6.65 -25.33
N ALA A 206 -6.77 5.69 -26.02
CA ALA A 206 -6.19 5.03 -27.18
C ALA A 206 -5.86 6.05 -28.29
N ARG A 207 -6.82 6.92 -28.65
CA ARG A 207 -6.63 7.95 -29.68
C ARG A 207 -5.52 8.93 -29.33
N VAL A 208 -5.49 9.43 -28.09
CA VAL A 208 -4.42 10.32 -27.62
C VAL A 208 -3.05 9.63 -27.62
N THR A 209 -3.03 8.32 -27.34
CA THR A 209 -1.79 7.53 -27.33
C THR A 209 -1.24 7.33 -28.74
N ILE A 210 -2.10 7.14 -29.74
CA ILE A 210 -1.71 7.01 -31.16
C ILE A 210 -1.20 8.35 -31.70
N SER A 211 -1.89 9.45 -31.36
CA SER A 211 -1.57 10.81 -31.84
C SER A 211 -0.52 11.52 -30.97
N SER A 212 0.35 10.79 -30.28
CA SER A 212 1.23 11.32 -29.24
C SER A 212 2.31 12.31 -29.71
N ALA A 213 2.55 12.40 -31.02
CA ALA A 213 3.56 13.28 -31.61
C ALA A 213 3.08 14.73 -31.84
N LEU A 214 1.84 15.08 -31.47
CA LEU A 214 1.30 16.43 -31.67
C LEU A 214 2.02 17.46 -30.78
N PRO A 215 2.62 18.52 -31.35
CA PRO A 215 3.33 19.56 -30.56
C PRO A 215 2.45 20.28 -29.54
N SER A 216 1.16 20.49 -29.86
CA SER A 216 0.18 21.12 -28.97
C SER A 216 -0.05 20.32 -27.69
N LEU A 217 0.03 18.99 -27.76
CA LEU A 217 -0.10 18.10 -26.60
C LEU A 217 1.13 18.18 -25.68
N SER A 218 2.34 18.30 -26.25
CA SER A 218 3.56 18.55 -25.47
C SER A 218 3.51 19.90 -24.78
N ALA A 219 3.10 20.96 -25.50
CA ALA A 219 3.00 22.30 -24.94
C ALA A 219 2.01 22.36 -23.75
N LEU A 220 0.87 21.67 -23.85
CA LEU A 220 -0.09 21.56 -22.74
C LEU A 220 0.50 20.79 -21.55
N ARG A 221 1.20 19.67 -21.80
CA ARG A 221 1.90 18.91 -20.74
C ARG A 221 2.90 19.79 -20.01
N ASP A 222 3.74 20.50 -20.76
CA ASP A 222 4.84 21.29 -20.22
C ASP A 222 4.29 22.51 -19.44
N ALA A 223 3.18 23.11 -19.90
CA ALA A 223 2.51 24.19 -19.19
C ALA A 223 1.79 23.73 -17.90
N LEU A 224 1.10 22.58 -17.92
CA LEU A 224 0.53 21.98 -16.71
C LEU A 224 1.61 21.61 -15.72
N GLY A 225 2.70 21.00 -16.19
CA GLY A 225 3.87 20.69 -15.37
C GLY A 225 4.49 21.94 -14.75
N SER A 226 4.63 23.02 -15.52
CA SER A 226 5.17 24.30 -15.03
C SER A 226 4.23 25.01 -14.04
N SER A 227 2.91 24.99 -14.27
CA SER A 227 1.93 25.62 -13.39
C SER A 227 1.81 24.89 -12.05
N LEU A 228 1.77 23.55 -12.09
CA LEU A 228 1.61 22.70 -10.92
C LEU A 228 2.93 22.36 -10.23
N GLY A 229 4.07 22.74 -10.81
CA GLY A 229 5.37 22.24 -10.33
C GLY A 229 5.44 20.72 -10.36
N LEU A 230 4.87 20.08 -11.39
CA LEU A 230 4.95 18.64 -11.60
C LEU A 230 5.90 18.35 -12.76
N ASN A 231 7.03 17.71 -12.46
CA ASN A 231 7.90 17.18 -13.50
C ASN A 231 7.45 15.77 -13.87
N PHE A 232 6.74 15.65 -15.00
CA PHE A 232 6.46 14.34 -15.59
C PHE A 232 7.79 13.72 -16.03
N GLU A 233 8.16 12.57 -15.45
CA GLU A 233 9.42 11.91 -15.78
C GLU A 233 9.48 11.59 -17.28
N PRO A 234 10.58 11.92 -17.99
CA PRO A 234 10.74 11.55 -19.39
C PRO A 234 10.64 10.03 -19.57
N GLY A 235 9.65 9.59 -20.34
CA GLY A 235 9.47 8.19 -20.68
C GLY A 235 8.02 7.70 -20.54
N PRO A 236 7.80 6.38 -20.75
CA PRO A 236 6.47 5.81 -20.91
C PRO A 236 5.52 6.03 -19.72
N LYS A 237 6.06 6.09 -18.49
CA LYS A 237 5.26 6.26 -17.28
C LYS A 237 4.71 7.68 -17.13
N GLY A 238 5.57 8.70 -17.25
CA GLY A 238 5.17 10.10 -17.16
C GLY A 238 4.19 10.49 -18.27
N ASP A 239 4.44 10.03 -19.50
CA ASP A 239 3.54 10.27 -20.64
C ASP A 239 2.18 9.60 -20.47
N ARG A 240 2.14 8.35 -19.98
CA ARG A 240 0.88 7.65 -19.68
C ARG A 240 0.08 8.38 -18.61
N PHE A 241 0.73 8.82 -17.53
CA PHE A 241 0.09 9.54 -16.43
C PHE A 241 -0.56 10.85 -16.91
N PHE A 242 0.18 11.65 -17.69
CA PHE A 242 -0.33 12.88 -18.27
C PHE A 242 -1.56 12.64 -19.17
N ARG A 243 -1.45 11.72 -20.15
CA ARG A 243 -2.54 11.42 -21.09
C ARG A 243 -3.78 10.89 -20.37
N SER A 244 -3.58 10.03 -19.38
CA SER A 244 -4.68 9.45 -18.61
C SER A 244 -5.42 10.52 -17.80
N THR A 245 -4.70 11.44 -17.15
CA THR A 245 -5.26 12.57 -16.40
C THR A 245 -5.99 13.57 -17.30
N LEU A 246 -5.44 13.86 -18.48
CA LEU A 246 -6.07 14.72 -19.47
C LEU A 246 -7.44 14.16 -19.89
N VAL A 247 -7.47 12.91 -20.34
CA VAL A 247 -8.71 12.25 -20.80
C VAL A 247 -9.71 12.14 -19.64
N GLN A 248 -9.26 11.74 -18.45
CA GLN A 248 -10.11 11.72 -17.26
C GLN A 248 -10.81 13.07 -17.03
N THR A 249 -10.07 14.17 -17.09
CA THR A 249 -10.60 15.53 -16.88
C THR A 249 -11.71 15.88 -17.87
N LEU A 250 -11.57 15.46 -19.14
CA LEU A 250 -12.58 15.70 -20.18
C LEU A 250 -13.87 14.95 -19.91
N PHE A 251 -13.78 13.66 -19.58
CA PHE A 251 -14.99 12.87 -19.33
C PHE A 251 -15.71 13.27 -18.05
N TYR A 252 -14.98 13.73 -17.03
CA TYR A 252 -15.60 14.34 -15.86
C TYR A 252 -16.21 15.71 -16.14
N GLY A 253 -15.51 16.58 -16.88
CA GLY A 253 -16.07 17.86 -17.31
C GLY A 253 -17.37 17.67 -18.10
N LEU A 254 -17.41 16.67 -18.99
CA LEU A 254 -18.58 16.28 -19.75
C LEU A 254 -19.73 15.82 -18.84
N PHE A 255 -19.44 14.92 -17.90
CA PHE A 255 -20.43 14.43 -16.95
C PHE A 255 -20.98 15.54 -16.06
N SER A 256 -20.12 16.41 -15.52
CA SER A 256 -20.53 17.55 -14.69
C SER A 256 -21.42 18.53 -15.46
N ALA A 257 -21.07 18.83 -16.72
CA ALA A 257 -21.90 19.67 -17.60
C ALA A 257 -23.26 19.03 -17.85
N TRP A 258 -23.29 17.72 -18.16
CA TRP A 258 -24.54 16.99 -18.33
C TRP A 258 -25.37 16.96 -17.06
N ALA A 259 -24.77 16.70 -15.90
CA ALA A 259 -25.49 16.62 -14.63
C ALA A 259 -26.15 17.97 -14.28
N SER A 260 -25.46 19.08 -14.51
CA SER A 260 -26.01 20.43 -14.33
C SER A 260 -27.19 20.70 -15.28
N HIS A 261 -27.02 20.37 -16.57
CA HIS A 261 -28.07 20.51 -17.58
C HIS A 261 -29.28 19.65 -17.30
N ALA A 262 -29.06 18.37 -16.95
CA ALA A 262 -30.11 17.40 -16.73
C ALA A 262 -31.00 17.74 -15.53
N ARG A 263 -30.50 18.54 -14.57
CA ARG A 263 -31.28 19.07 -13.44
C ARG A 263 -32.07 20.34 -13.77
N SER A 264 -31.54 21.19 -14.64
CA SER A 264 -32.12 22.49 -14.95
C SER A 264 -32.98 22.50 -16.21
N SER A 265 -32.82 21.52 -17.10
CA SER A 265 -33.50 21.45 -18.39
C SER A 265 -33.93 20.02 -18.75
N SER A 266 -35.09 19.89 -19.39
CA SER A 266 -35.58 18.65 -19.99
C SER A 266 -35.08 18.42 -21.42
N THR A 267 -34.41 19.40 -22.04
CA THR A 267 -33.91 19.27 -23.42
C THR A 267 -32.75 18.26 -23.52
N PRO A 268 -32.49 17.67 -24.71
CA PRO A 268 -31.31 16.87 -24.94
C PRO A 268 -30.03 17.67 -24.64
N PHE A 269 -29.08 17.04 -23.96
CA PHE A 269 -27.78 17.61 -23.66
C PHE A 269 -26.92 17.64 -24.94
N ASP A 270 -26.40 18.81 -25.26
CA ASP A 270 -25.37 18.99 -26.29
C ASP A 270 -24.15 19.65 -25.65
N TRP A 271 -23.04 18.90 -25.60
CA TRP A 271 -21.82 19.34 -24.96
C TRP A 271 -21.23 20.59 -25.63
N ARG A 272 -21.50 20.87 -26.91
CA ARG A 272 -20.94 22.06 -27.60
C ARG A 272 -21.58 23.36 -27.16
N THR A 273 -22.88 23.33 -26.88
CA THR A 273 -23.66 24.49 -26.43
C THR A 273 -23.70 24.59 -24.91
N THR A 274 -23.55 23.46 -24.21
CA THR A 274 -23.64 23.39 -22.74
C THR A 274 -22.29 23.48 -22.04
N ALA A 275 -21.15 23.24 -22.72
CA ALA A 275 -19.82 23.48 -22.16
C ALA A 275 -19.59 24.94 -21.72
N TRP A 276 -20.42 25.87 -22.19
CA TRP A 276 -20.42 27.28 -21.80
C TRP A 276 -21.03 27.54 -20.41
N GLY A 277 -21.79 26.59 -19.85
CA GLY A 277 -22.40 26.68 -18.51
C GLY A 277 -21.60 26.01 -17.39
N LEU A 278 -20.34 25.63 -17.64
CA LEU A 278 -19.41 25.20 -16.60
C LEU A 278 -18.77 26.43 -15.95
N HIS A 279 -19.01 26.64 -14.65
CA HIS A 279 -18.41 27.71 -13.82
C HIS A 279 -16.88 27.55 -13.58
N VAL A 280 -16.14 26.92 -14.50
CA VAL A 280 -14.71 26.59 -14.35
C VAL A 280 -13.94 26.98 -15.63
N PRO A 281 -13.32 28.17 -15.68
CA PRO A 281 -12.69 28.72 -16.89
C PRO A 281 -11.61 27.82 -17.53
N ALA A 282 -10.78 27.15 -16.72
CA ALA A 282 -9.70 26.30 -17.21
C ALA A 282 -10.20 25.08 -18.01
N VAL A 283 -11.34 24.50 -17.62
CA VAL A 283 -11.94 23.35 -18.30
C VAL A 283 -12.65 23.77 -19.57
N ARG A 284 -13.34 24.91 -19.54
CA ARG A 284 -13.93 25.51 -20.74
C ARG A 284 -12.88 25.75 -21.83
N SER A 285 -11.74 26.37 -21.48
CA SER A 285 -10.62 26.57 -22.40
C SER A 285 -10.09 25.24 -22.97
N LEU A 286 -10.02 24.18 -22.16
CA LEU A 286 -9.61 22.86 -22.61
C LEU A 286 -10.58 22.25 -23.65
N PHE A 287 -11.89 22.37 -23.44
CA PHE A 287 -12.90 21.94 -24.42
C PHE A 287 -12.86 22.77 -25.72
N GLU A 288 -12.63 24.08 -25.64
CA GLU A 288 -12.47 24.96 -26.80
C GLU A 288 -11.24 24.55 -27.65
N GLN A 289 -10.14 24.21 -26.99
CA GLN A 289 -8.94 23.73 -27.67
C GLN A 289 -9.13 22.39 -28.38
N LEU A 290 -9.94 21.49 -27.81
CA LEU A 290 -10.30 20.20 -28.42
C LEU A 290 -11.21 20.36 -29.63
N ALA A 291 -12.14 21.31 -29.59
CA ALA A 291 -13.02 21.58 -30.71
C ALA A 291 -12.30 22.23 -31.90
N THR A 292 -11.11 22.80 -31.68
CA THR A 292 -10.35 23.56 -32.69
C THR A 292 -9.38 22.65 -33.47
N PRO A 293 -9.53 22.47 -34.80
CA PRO A 293 -8.70 21.56 -35.59
C PRO A 293 -7.19 21.87 -35.55
N GLY A 294 -6.81 23.16 -35.54
CA GLY A 294 -5.42 23.60 -35.48
C GLY A 294 -4.75 23.50 -34.10
N ARG A 295 -5.47 23.02 -33.06
CA ARG A 295 -4.95 22.85 -31.70
C ARG A 295 -4.95 21.38 -31.28
N LEU A 296 -5.99 20.92 -30.58
CA LEU A 296 -6.12 19.54 -30.11
C LEU A 296 -7.18 18.75 -30.89
N GLY A 297 -7.89 19.36 -31.87
CA GLY A 297 -8.90 18.70 -32.68
C GLY A 297 -8.37 17.52 -33.51
N ALA A 298 -7.08 17.53 -33.87
CA ALA A 298 -6.41 16.40 -34.53
C ALA A 298 -6.34 15.12 -33.68
N LEU A 299 -6.62 15.18 -32.37
CA LEU A 299 -6.70 14.01 -31.50
C LEU A 299 -7.94 13.13 -31.78
N GLY A 300 -8.93 13.63 -32.52
CA GLY A 300 -10.15 12.89 -32.83
C GLY A 300 -11.07 12.66 -31.62
N LEU A 301 -10.93 13.45 -30.55
CA LEU A 301 -11.70 13.30 -29.31
C LEU A 301 -13.13 13.86 -29.40
N VAL A 302 -13.38 14.80 -30.32
CA VAL A 302 -14.70 15.43 -30.54
C VAL A 302 -15.79 14.39 -30.80
N GLU A 303 -15.45 13.34 -31.56
CA GLU A 303 -16.37 12.25 -31.86
C GLU A 303 -16.68 11.40 -30.63
N VAL A 304 -15.65 10.98 -29.88
CA VAL A 304 -15.82 10.16 -28.67
C VAL A 304 -16.61 10.90 -27.59
N ILE A 305 -16.36 12.19 -27.42
CA ILE A 305 -17.15 13.07 -26.53
C ILE A 305 -18.59 13.15 -27.01
N GLY A 306 -18.83 13.21 -28.32
CA GLY A 306 -20.17 13.13 -28.91
C GLY A 306 -20.89 11.83 -28.56
N TRP A 307 -20.23 10.68 -28.72
CA TRP A 307 -20.80 9.38 -28.35
C TRP A 307 -21.10 9.29 -26.85
N ALA A 308 -20.22 9.81 -26.01
CA ALA A 308 -20.45 9.86 -24.57
C ALA A 308 -21.60 10.80 -24.19
N ALA A 309 -21.73 11.97 -24.83
CA ALA A 309 -22.86 12.88 -24.61
C ALA A 309 -24.20 12.24 -25.03
N ASP A 310 -24.21 11.53 -26.16
CA ASP A 310 -25.36 10.74 -26.61
C ASP A 310 -25.68 9.61 -25.62
N ALA A 311 -24.67 8.95 -25.07
CA ALA A 311 -24.86 7.97 -24.01
C ALA A 311 -25.50 8.56 -22.75
N LEU A 312 -25.07 9.75 -22.32
CA LEU A 312 -25.64 10.46 -21.19
C LEU A 312 -27.09 10.88 -21.42
N ASN A 313 -27.49 11.19 -22.66
CA ASN A 313 -28.88 11.50 -23.01
C ASN A 313 -29.85 10.32 -22.85
N ARG A 314 -29.34 9.08 -22.81
CA ARG A 314 -30.15 7.87 -22.60
C ARG A 314 -30.40 7.52 -21.13
N ILE A 315 -29.79 8.26 -20.20
CA ILE A 315 -29.95 7.99 -18.76
C ILE A 315 -31.39 8.27 -18.33
N ASP A 316 -31.97 7.34 -17.56
CA ASP A 316 -33.20 7.61 -16.81
C ASP A 316 -32.86 8.60 -15.69
N ARG A 317 -33.08 9.89 -15.98
CA ARG A 317 -32.69 10.99 -15.10
C ARG A 317 -33.34 10.88 -13.72
N SER A 318 -34.60 10.46 -13.64
CA SER A 318 -35.31 10.37 -12.35
C SER A 318 -34.75 9.23 -11.50
N ALA A 319 -34.58 8.06 -12.08
CA ALA A 319 -34.01 6.91 -11.36
C ALA A 319 -32.55 7.14 -10.99
N PHE A 320 -31.79 7.78 -11.87
CA PHE A 320 -30.39 8.15 -11.64
C PHE A 320 -30.26 9.15 -10.50
N PHE A 321 -30.92 10.31 -10.56
CA PHE A 321 -30.79 11.34 -9.52
C PHE A 321 -31.39 10.92 -8.18
N GLY A 322 -32.45 10.11 -8.16
CA GLY A 322 -32.97 9.52 -6.92
C GLY A 322 -31.94 8.66 -6.17
N ARG A 323 -30.98 8.06 -6.87
CA ARG A 323 -29.84 7.32 -6.29
C ARG A 323 -28.61 8.21 -6.12
N PHE A 324 -28.41 9.14 -7.04
CA PHE A 324 -27.26 10.03 -7.09
C PHE A 324 -27.35 11.22 -6.11
N ASP A 325 -28.49 11.46 -5.48
CA ASP A 325 -28.64 12.51 -4.44
C ASP A 325 -28.62 11.95 -3.02
N GLN A 326 -28.54 10.63 -2.87
CA GLN A 326 -28.27 10.01 -1.57
C GLN A 326 -26.82 10.33 -1.18
N ALA A 327 -26.56 10.52 0.12
CA ALA A 327 -25.43 11.23 0.74
C ALA A 327 -23.98 10.79 0.39
N GLU A 328 -23.79 9.93 -0.60
CA GLU A 328 -22.51 9.31 -0.99
C GLU A 328 -22.30 9.18 -2.51
N ALA A 329 -23.21 9.70 -3.34
CA ALA A 329 -23.26 9.35 -4.77
C ALA A 329 -22.04 9.73 -5.63
N VAL A 330 -21.34 10.82 -5.29
CA VAL A 330 -20.09 11.18 -6.00
C VAL A 330 -19.00 10.15 -5.73
N GLN A 331 -18.96 9.57 -4.53
CA GLN A 331 -18.08 8.46 -4.19
C GLN A 331 -18.46 7.20 -4.99
N HIS A 332 -19.76 6.91 -5.11
CA HIS A 332 -20.32 5.78 -5.89
C HIS A 332 -20.20 5.93 -7.42
N PHE A 333 -19.79 7.10 -7.91
CA PHE A 333 -19.56 7.32 -9.35
C PHE A 333 -18.06 7.43 -9.67
N TYR A 334 -17.33 8.24 -8.91
CA TYR A 334 -15.92 8.54 -9.21
C TYR A 334 -15.01 7.33 -8.99
N GLU A 335 -15.19 6.62 -7.87
CA GLU A 335 -14.38 5.45 -7.54
C GLU A 335 -14.61 4.29 -8.53
N PRO A 336 -15.87 3.94 -8.89
CA PRO A 336 -16.13 2.97 -9.95
C PRO A 336 -15.65 3.41 -11.33
N PHE A 337 -15.77 4.70 -11.70
CA PHE A 337 -15.23 5.20 -12.97
C PHE A 337 -13.73 5.01 -13.03
N LEU A 338 -12.98 5.42 -11.99
CA LEU A 338 -11.52 5.27 -11.97
C LEU A 338 -11.10 3.82 -11.97
N ALA A 339 -11.82 2.97 -11.23
CA ALA A 339 -11.58 1.52 -11.22
C ALA A 339 -11.75 0.92 -12.61
N ALA A 340 -12.79 1.32 -13.34
CA ALA A 340 -13.03 0.84 -14.68
C ALA A 340 -12.02 1.45 -15.68
N TYR A 341 -11.76 2.75 -15.59
CA TYR A 341 -10.95 3.50 -16.56
C TYR A 341 -9.47 3.12 -16.51
N ASP A 342 -8.84 3.20 -15.34
CA ASP A 342 -7.41 2.93 -15.16
C ASP A 342 -7.15 2.43 -13.71
N PRO A 343 -7.33 1.13 -13.44
CA PRO A 343 -7.14 0.56 -12.10
C PRO A 343 -5.72 0.75 -11.55
N ASP A 344 -4.71 0.74 -12.43
CA ASP A 344 -3.32 0.98 -12.06
C ASP A 344 -3.11 2.43 -11.65
N LEU A 345 -3.68 3.38 -12.40
CA LEU A 345 -3.65 4.79 -12.03
C LEU A 345 -4.42 5.04 -10.72
N ARG A 346 -5.60 4.43 -10.51
CA ARG A 346 -6.33 4.50 -9.25
C ARG A 346 -5.44 4.10 -8.07
N LYS A 347 -4.73 2.99 -8.21
CA LYS A 347 -3.80 2.49 -7.18
C LYS A 347 -2.59 3.40 -6.99
N ALA A 348 -2.03 3.93 -8.08
CA ALA A 348 -0.87 4.83 -8.05
C ALA A 348 -1.19 6.22 -7.49
N LEU A 349 -2.40 6.73 -7.77
CA LEU A 349 -2.87 8.00 -7.23
C LEU A 349 -3.18 7.90 -5.73
N GLY A 350 -3.50 6.69 -5.23
CA GLY A 350 -3.81 6.49 -3.81
C GLY A 350 -4.95 7.39 -3.32
N VAL A 351 -5.86 7.81 -4.21
CA VAL A 351 -6.98 8.70 -3.90
C VAL A 351 -8.06 7.88 -3.23
N TRP A 352 -8.17 8.02 -1.92
CA TRP A 352 -9.21 7.41 -1.10
C TRP A 352 -10.16 8.49 -0.63
N TYR A 353 -11.45 8.29 -0.86
CA TYR A 353 -12.45 9.25 -0.41
C TYR A 353 -12.54 9.20 1.12
N THR A 354 -12.51 10.38 1.75
CA THR A 354 -12.69 10.50 3.19
C THR A 354 -14.15 10.20 3.54
N PRO A 355 -14.45 9.21 4.39
CA PRO A 355 -15.83 8.88 4.76
C PRO A 355 -16.58 10.09 5.32
N GLY A 356 -17.87 10.21 4.99
CA GLY A 356 -18.69 11.36 5.37
C GLY A 356 -18.75 11.57 6.89
N GLU A 357 -18.76 10.49 7.67
CA GLU A 357 -18.76 10.50 9.13
C GLU A 357 -17.46 11.14 9.68
N VAL A 358 -16.32 10.82 9.06
CA VAL A 358 -15.01 11.39 9.41
C VAL A 358 -14.96 12.87 9.05
N VAL A 359 -15.41 13.24 7.85
CA VAL A 359 -15.47 14.65 7.41
C VAL A 359 -16.33 15.48 8.35
N ARG A 360 -17.55 15.01 8.64
CA ARG A 360 -18.48 15.67 9.58
C ARG A 360 -17.86 15.81 10.96
N TYR A 361 -17.29 14.74 11.50
CA TYR A 361 -16.63 14.78 12.80
C TYR A 361 -15.52 15.85 12.85
N MET A 362 -14.63 15.88 11.85
CA MET A 362 -13.52 16.85 11.82
C MET A 362 -14.03 18.30 11.71
N VAL A 363 -15.04 18.57 10.89
CA VAL A 363 -15.63 19.92 10.76
C VAL A 363 -16.27 20.37 12.06
N GLU A 364 -17.08 19.52 12.70
CA GLU A 364 -17.71 19.81 14.00
C GLU A 364 -16.66 19.96 15.11
N ARG A 365 -15.58 19.17 15.07
CA ARG A 365 -14.45 19.28 16.02
C ARG A 365 -13.72 20.62 15.89
N VAL A 366 -13.49 21.08 14.66
CA VAL A 366 -12.90 22.40 14.38
C VAL A 366 -13.82 23.51 14.87
N ASP A 367 -15.11 23.47 14.56
CA ASP A 367 -16.08 24.47 15.02
C ASP A 367 -16.12 24.55 16.55
N ARG A 368 -16.14 23.38 17.22
CA ARG A 368 -16.06 23.30 18.68
C ARG A 368 -14.80 23.96 19.22
N SER A 369 -13.62 23.70 18.65
CA SER A 369 -12.37 24.34 19.10
C SER A 369 -12.32 25.85 18.78
N LEU A 370 -12.92 26.31 17.67
CA LEU A 370 -13.06 27.75 17.40
C LEU A 370 -13.86 28.44 18.50
N ARG A 371 -14.99 27.85 18.91
CA ARG A 371 -15.88 28.40 19.94
C ARG A 371 -15.26 28.34 21.34
N THR A 372 -14.73 27.17 21.71
CA THR A 372 -14.31 26.89 23.09
C THR A 372 -12.87 27.30 23.40
N GLU A 373 -11.95 27.21 22.43
CA GLU A 373 -10.53 27.46 22.66
C GLU A 373 -10.03 28.79 22.07
N LEU A 374 -10.65 29.26 20.99
CA LEU A 374 -10.33 30.55 20.36
C LEU A 374 -11.35 31.65 20.64
N GLY A 375 -12.44 31.33 21.34
CA GLY A 375 -13.47 32.30 21.77
C GLY A 375 -14.28 32.91 20.63
N ILE A 376 -14.35 32.26 19.46
CA ILE A 376 -15.11 32.73 18.29
C ILE A 376 -16.53 32.17 18.38
N ALA A 377 -17.46 32.97 18.91
CA ALA A 377 -18.81 32.51 19.24
C ALA A 377 -19.58 31.88 18.05
N ASP A 378 -19.47 32.49 16.86
CA ASP A 378 -20.11 31.98 15.65
C ASP A 378 -19.36 30.79 15.01
N GLY A 379 -18.19 30.43 15.53
CA GLY A 379 -17.36 29.35 15.02
C GLY A 379 -17.05 29.52 13.53
N LEU A 380 -17.29 28.48 12.72
CA LEU A 380 -17.04 28.52 11.27
C LEU A 380 -17.89 29.56 10.52
N ALA A 381 -19.01 29.99 11.09
CA ALA A 381 -19.89 30.99 10.47
C ALA A 381 -19.35 32.43 10.60
N ASP A 382 -18.38 32.69 11.48
CA ASP A 382 -17.78 34.01 11.62
C ASP A 382 -17.06 34.43 10.31
N PRO A 383 -17.33 35.64 9.78
CA PRO A 383 -16.76 36.10 8.51
C PRO A 383 -15.22 36.23 8.53
N ASN A 384 -14.59 36.31 9.71
CA ASN A 384 -13.14 36.38 9.86
C ASN A 384 -12.47 35.01 9.92
N VAL A 385 -13.24 33.91 9.93
CA VAL A 385 -12.69 32.55 9.94
C VAL A 385 -12.43 32.10 8.50
N TRP A 386 -11.16 32.18 8.11
CA TRP A 386 -10.66 31.65 6.84
C TRP A 386 -10.27 30.19 6.99
N VAL A 387 -10.91 29.34 6.20
CA VAL A 387 -10.71 27.89 6.14
C VAL A 387 -9.97 27.55 4.86
N LEU A 388 -8.89 26.77 4.99
CA LEU A 388 -8.13 26.24 3.87
C LEU A 388 -8.11 24.72 3.93
N ASP A 389 -8.50 24.09 2.83
CA ASP A 389 -8.20 22.69 2.54
C ASP A 389 -7.08 22.58 1.51
N PRO A 390 -5.84 22.28 1.90
CA PRO A 390 -4.70 22.30 1.00
C PRO A 390 -4.69 21.11 0.01
N CYS A 391 -5.60 20.14 0.16
CA CYS A 391 -5.63 18.90 -0.63
C CYS A 391 -7.08 18.46 -0.80
N THR A 392 -7.88 19.31 -1.45
CA THR A 392 -9.33 19.23 -1.28
C THR A 392 -10.01 18.07 -1.98
N GLY A 393 -9.32 17.42 -2.93
CA GLY A 393 -9.91 16.32 -3.69
C GLY A 393 -11.20 16.79 -4.35
N THR A 394 -12.27 16.04 -4.13
CA THR A 394 -13.60 16.36 -4.64
C THR A 394 -14.35 17.41 -3.83
N GLY A 395 -13.72 18.07 -2.85
CA GLY A 395 -14.30 19.18 -2.08
C GLY A 395 -15.05 18.80 -0.81
N SER A 396 -14.93 17.57 -0.31
CA SER A 396 -15.78 17.05 0.78
C SER A 396 -15.74 17.91 2.05
N PHE A 397 -14.54 18.34 2.48
CA PHE A 397 -14.41 19.22 3.64
C PHE A 397 -14.99 20.61 3.39
N LEU A 398 -14.79 21.19 2.20
CA LEU A 398 -15.37 22.51 1.87
C LEU A 398 -16.89 22.48 1.90
N ILE A 399 -17.49 21.42 1.34
CA ILE A 399 -18.95 21.22 1.33
C ILE A 399 -19.48 21.09 2.75
N GLU A 400 -18.84 20.28 3.60
CA GLU A 400 -19.31 20.10 4.96
C GLU A 400 -19.12 21.36 5.82
N VAL A 401 -18.04 22.12 5.61
CA VAL A 401 -17.86 23.46 6.21
C VAL A 401 -18.99 24.40 5.79
N LEU A 402 -19.31 24.48 4.50
CA LEU A 402 -20.42 25.31 4.01
C LEU A 402 -21.77 24.86 4.56
N ARG A 403 -22.02 23.55 4.66
CA ARG A 403 -23.23 23.01 5.32
C ARG A 403 -23.30 23.40 6.79
N HIS A 404 -22.19 23.36 7.51
CA HIS A 404 -22.14 23.79 8.92
C HIS A 404 -22.38 25.31 9.05
N ILE A 405 -21.80 26.13 8.17
CA ILE A 405 -22.06 27.57 8.09
C ILE A 405 -23.55 27.81 7.85
N ARG A 406 -24.15 27.15 6.85
CA ARG A 406 -25.58 27.22 6.55
C ARG A 406 -26.43 26.90 7.80
N ARG A 407 -26.17 25.79 8.48
CA ARG A 407 -26.88 25.40 9.72
C ARG A 407 -26.81 26.48 10.79
N THR A 408 -25.63 27.08 10.98
CA THR A 408 -25.42 28.15 11.97
C THR A 408 -26.15 29.44 11.58
N LEU A 409 -26.10 29.84 10.30
CA LEU A 409 -26.83 31.02 9.79
C LEU A 409 -28.35 30.85 9.88
N GLU A 410 -28.87 29.66 9.54
CA GLU A 410 -30.28 29.32 9.72
C GLU A 410 -30.71 29.40 11.18
N ALA A 411 -29.91 28.85 12.12
CA ALA A 411 -30.17 28.95 13.55
C ALA A 411 -30.14 30.40 14.08
N LYS A 412 -29.38 31.29 13.44
CA LYS A 412 -29.35 32.74 13.74
C LYS A 412 -30.51 33.52 13.11
N GLY A 413 -31.39 32.86 12.36
CA GLY A 413 -32.51 33.52 11.68
C GLY A 413 -32.12 34.32 10.43
N ALA A 414 -30.96 34.03 9.82
CA ALA A 414 -30.46 34.71 8.62
C ALA A 414 -31.16 34.26 7.32
N SER A 415 -32.41 33.78 7.37
CA SER A 415 -33.11 33.17 6.22
C SER A 415 -33.19 34.10 5.00
N ALA A 416 -33.24 35.43 5.20
CA ALA A 416 -33.30 36.40 4.12
C ALA A 416 -31.94 36.66 3.43
N THR A 417 -30.82 36.45 4.13
CA THR A 417 -29.45 36.72 3.65
C THR A 417 -28.63 35.45 3.43
N LEU A 418 -29.18 34.28 3.79
CA LEU A 418 -28.50 32.97 3.75
C LEU A 418 -27.78 32.72 2.43
N GLY A 419 -28.46 32.89 1.29
CA GLY A 419 -27.86 32.66 -0.03
C GLY A 419 -26.68 33.58 -0.31
N ALA A 420 -26.78 34.85 0.08
CA ALA A 420 -25.71 35.83 -0.13
C ALA A 420 -24.50 35.59 0.78
N GLU A 421 -24.73 35.32 2.07
CA GLU A 421 -23.66 35.05 3.05
C GLU A 421 -22.95 33.72 2.77
N LEU A 422 -23.70 32.68 2.38
CA LEU A 422 -23.12 31.39 2.03
C LEU A 422 -22.31 31.47 0.73
N LYS A 423 -22.82 32.19 -0.28
CA LYS A 423 -22.08 32.45 -1.54
C LYS A 423 -20.80 33.24 -1.27
N ASP A 424 -20.88 34.27 -0.43
CA ASP A 424 -19.70 35.04 0.00
C ASP A 424 -18.64 34.15 0.66
N ALA A 425 -19.06 33.29 1.59
CA ALA A 425 -18.16 32.36 2.25
C ALA A 425 -17.44 31.43 1.25
N ALA A 426 -18.19 30.85 0.30
CA ALA A 426 -17.67 29.95 -0.74
C ALA A 426 -16.72 30.63 -1.74
N MET A 427 -16.90 31.92 -2.00
CA MET A 427 -16.07 32.69 -2.95
C MET A 427 -14.81 33.27 -2.32
N ARG A 428 -14.82 33.53 -1.01
CA ARG A 428 -13.75 34.32 -0.36
C ARG A 428 -12.94 33.56 0.68
N ARG A 429 -13.59 32.89 1.63
CA ARG A 429 -12.91 32.43 2.87
C ARG A 429 -12.93 30.92 3.09
N VAL A 430 -13.68 30.16 2.30
CA VAL A 430 -13.65 28.68 2.29
C VAL A 430 -12.91 28.24 1.04
N ALA A 431 -11.59 28.10 1.16
CA ALA A 431 -10.69 27.88 0.03
C ALA A 431 -10.14 26.46 -0.02
N GLY A 432 -9.90 25.94 -1.22
CA GLY A 432 -9.29 24.64 -1.43
C GLY A 432 -8.20 24.66 -2.50
N PHE A 433 -7.22 23.78 -2.40
CA PHE A 433 -6.24 23.52 -3.46
C PHE A 433 -6.33 22.07 -3.92
N GLU A 434 -6.27 21.86 -5.23
CA GLU A 434 -6.22 20.53 -5.82
C GLU A 434 -5.20 20.51 -6.95
N ILE A 435 -4.45 19.42 -7.08
CA ILE A 435 -3.40 19.26 -8.08
C ILE A 435 -3.90 18.51 -9.32
N LEU A 436 -4.95 17.70 -9.18
CA LEU A 436 -5.57 16.93 -10.25
C LEU A 436 -6.78 17.69 -10.83
N PRO A 437 -6.82 17.96 -12.15
CA PRO A 437 -7.92 18.75 -12.73
C PRO A 437 -9.31 18.09 -12.60
N ALA A 438 -9.41 16.76 -12.59
CA ALA A 438 -10.69 16.05 -12.46
C ALA A 438 -11.39 16.28 -11.10
N PRO A 439 -10.78 15.97 -9.93
CA PRO A 439 -11.37 16.28 -8.64
C PRO A 439 -11.60 17.78 -8.42
N PHE A 440 -10.74 18.64 -8.97
CA PHE A 440 -10.92 20.10 -8.99
C PHE A 440 -12.26 20.53 -9.63
N VAL A 441 -12.64 19.95 -10.76
CA VAL A 441 -13.95 20.22 -11.41
C VAL A 441 -15.11 19.75 -10.54
N ILE A 442 -14.97 18.56 -9.95
CA ILE A 442 -16.01 17.97 -9.09
C ILE A 442 -16.27 18.85 -7.87
N ALA A 443 -15.20 19.36 -7.24
CA ALA A 443 -15.32 20.24 -6.08
C ALA A 443 -16.08 21.54 -6.41
N HIS A 444 -15.81 22.17 -7.56
CA HIS A 444 -16.57 23.35 -8.00
C HIS A 444 -18.05 23.03 -8.22
N TRP A 445 -18.33 21.93 -8.91
CA TRP A 445 -19.70 21.52 -9.20
C TRP A 445 -20.48 21.22 -7.92
N GLN A 446 -19.88 20.56 -6.92
CA GLN A 446 -20.53 20.31 -5.65
C GLN A 446 -20.87 21.61 -4.91
N VAL A 447 -19.95 22.60 -4.91
CA VAL A 447 -20.21 23.89 -4.25
C VAL A 447 -21.32 24.65 -4.98
N ALA A 448 -21.30 24.68 -6.32
CA ALA A 448 -22.35 25.29 -7.12
C ALA A 448 -23.72 24.62 -6.86
N SER A 449 -23.76 23.29 -6.77
CA SER A 449 -24.97 22.53 -6.44
C SER A 449 -25.52 22.88 -5.06
N LEU A 450 -24.65 22.98 -4.05
CA LEU A 450 -25.05 23.34 -2.68
C LEU A 450 -25.63 24.78 -2.61
N LEU A 451 -25.05 25.72 -3.36
CA LEU A 451 -25.55 27.10 -3.40
C LEU A 451 -26.90 27.17 -4.14
N ALA A 452 -27.10 26.40 -5.20
CA ALA A 452 -28.35 26.35 -5.94
C ALA A 452 -29.53 25.89 -5.08
N GLU A 453 -29.32 24.99 -4.11
CA GLU A 453 -30.34 24.55 -3.14
C GLU A 453 -30.89 25.69 -2.28
N VAL A 454 -30.11 26.76 -2.05
CA VAL A 454 -30.52 27.95 -1.28
C VAL A 454 -30.83 29.15 -2.18
N GLY A 455 -31.01 28.92 -3.49
CA GLY A 455 -31.35 29.97 -4.46
C GLY A 455 -30.21 30.94 -4.77
N ALA A 456 -28.96 30.57 -4.48
CA ALA A 456 -27.79 31.36 -4.82
C ALA A 456 -27.01 30.66 -5.95
N THR A 457 -26.88 31.29 -7.12
CA THR A 457 -26.05 30.77 -8.21
C THR A 457 -24.84 31.67 -8.43
N PHE A 458 -23.78 31.09 -9.01
CA PHE A 458 -22.65 31.88 -9.49
C PHE A 458 -23.04 32.60 -10.78
N ASP A 459 -22.61 33.86 -10.88
CA ASP A 459 -22.74 34.67 -12.08
C ASP A 459 -21.45 34.59 -12.92
N ASP A 460 -21.54 33.89 -14.05
CA ASP A 460 -20.43 33.71 -15.00
C ASP A 460 -20.02 35.00 -15.71
N ASP A 461 -20.96 35.94 -15.92
CA ASP A 461 -20.71 37.16 -16.69
C ASP A 461 -19.73 38.10 -15.95
N ILE A 462 -19.76 38.05 -14.62
CA ILE A 462 -18.83 38.77 -13.75
C ILE A 462 -17.73 37.87 -13.15
N GLY A 463 -17.72 36.59 -13.52
CA GLY A 463 -16.69 35.62 -13.15
C GLY A 463 -16.72 35.13 -11.70
N GLU A 464 -17.92 35.02 -11.10
CA GLU A 464 -18.06 34.39 -9.78
C GLU A 464 -17.72 32.90 -9.83
N ARG A 465 -17.04 32.42 -8.78
CA ARG A 465 -16.65 31.02 -8.65
C ARG A 465 -16.32 30.67 -7.20
N ALA A 466 -16.36 29.38 -6.88
CA ALA A 466 -15.82 28.87 -5.62
C ALA A 466 -14.30 29.12 -5.53
N ALA A 467 -13.79 29.36 -4.32
CA ALA A 467 -12.37 29.59 -4.03
C ALA A 467 -11.52 28.29 -4.05
N ILE A 468 -11.63 27.49 -5.12
CA ILE A 468 -10.98 26.18 -5.24
C ILE A 468 -9.94 26.22 -6.35
N TYR A 469 -8.64 26.19 -6.09
CA TYR A 469 -7.64 26.50 -7.13
C TYR A 469 -6.89 25.26 -7.62
N LEU A 470 -6.63 25.21 -8.93
CA LEU A 470 -5.79 24.17 -9.53
C LEU A 470 -4.32 24.53 -9.30
N SER A 471 -3.72 23.99 -8.24
CA SER A 471 -2.39 24.37 -7.78
C SER A 471 -1.75 23.28 -6.92
N ASN A 472 -0.41 23.23 -6.90
CA ASN A 472 0.31 22.45 -5.91
C ASN A 472 0.37 23.22 -4.58
N ALA A 473 -0.24 22.65 -3.55
CA ALA A 473 -0.30 23.24 -2.22
C ALA A 473 1.03 23.21 -1.46
N LEU A 474 2.07 22.55 -1.96
CA LEU A 474 3.40 22.50 -1.34
C LEU A 474 4.34 23.60 -1.86
N THR A 475 3.96 24.33 -2.91
CA THR A 475 4.76 25.39 -3.53
C THR A 475 4.05 26.74 -3.51
N GLY A 476 4.79 27.83 -3.76
CA GLY A 476 4.22 29.18 -3.88
C GLY A 476 3.93 29.90 -2.56
N TRP A 477 4.50 29.43 -1.44
CA TRP A 477 4.31 30.04 -0.11
C TRP A 477 5.22 31.24 0.19
N GLU A 478 6.26 31.47 -0.61
CA GLU A 478 7.22 32.56 -0.41
C GLU A 478 6.88 33.75 -1.30
N ALA A 479 6.94 34.96 -0.73
CA ALA A 479 6.74 36.19 -1.47
C ALA A 479 7.91 36.47 -2.42
N GLY A 480 7.62 36.95 -3.63
CA GLY A 480 8.64 37.35 -4.62
C GLY A 480 9.19 36.23 -5.51
N SER A 481 8.61 35.03 -5.48
CA SER A 481 8.93 33.96 -6.43
C SER A 481 8.61 34.38 -7.87
N VAL A 482 9.62 34.41 -8.74
CA VAL A 482 9.44 34.69 -10.18
C VAL A 482 8.78 33.50 -10.83
N ASN A 483 7.50 33.63 -11.16
CA ASN A 483 6.78 32.59 -11.87
C ASN A 483 6.90 32.82 -13.39
N PRO A 484 7.15 31.77 -14.20
CA PRO A 484 7.21 31.91 -15.64
C PRO A 484 5.84 32.23 -16.23
N HIS A 485 5.80 33.06 -17.26
CA HIS A 485 4.61 33.20 -18.09
C HIS A 485 4.29 31.89 -18.80
N LEU A 486 3.02 31.50 -18.78
CA LEU A 486 2.56 30.25 -19.38
C LEU A 486 1.87 30.52 -20.73
N PRO A 487 1.98 29.60 -21.71
CA PRO A 487 1.24 29.70 -22.97
C PRO A 487 -0.29 29.48 -22.80
N PHE A 488 -0.75 29.27 -21.56
CA PHE A 488 -2.16 29.09 -21.16
C PHE A 488 -2.50 30.07 -20.03
N PRO A 489 -3.06 31.25 -20.34
CA PRO A 489 -3.36 32.30 -19.36
C PRO A 489 -4.28 31.85 -18.21
N GLU A 490 -5.16 30.87 -18.48
CA GLU A 490 -6.08 30.33 -17.48
C GLU A 490 -5.34 29.54 -16.40
N LEU A 491 -4.33 28.75 -16.77
CA LEU A 491 -3.49 28.02 -15.82
C LEU A 491 -2.60 28.97 -15.01
N GLU A 492 -2.15 30.06 -15.62
CA GLU A 492 -1.42 31.12 -14.92
C GLU A 492 -2.33 31.82 -13.90
N ARG A 493 -3.57 32.14 -14.28
CA ARG A 493 -4.56 32.74 -13.38
C ARG A 493 -4.89 31.83 -12.19
N GLU A 494 -5.06 30.52 -12.40
CA GLU A 494 -5.28 29.57 -11.29
C GLU A 494 -4.11 29.56 -10.30
N ARG A 495 -2.87 29.53 -10.81
CA ARG A 495 -1.65 29.61 -9.98
C ARG A 495 -1.59 30.90 -9.17
N ASP A 496 -1.84 32.04 -9.80
CA ASP A 496 -1.67 33.35 -9.18
C ASP A 496 -2.76 33.64 -8.13
N LEU A 497 -4.00 33.19 -8.39
CA LEU A 497 -5.08 33.23 -7.39
C LEU A 497 -4.76 32.31 -6.20
N ALA A 498 -4.25 31.10 -6.43
CA ALA A 498 -3.81 30.22 -5.36
C ALA A 498 -2.69 30.85 -4.51
N ASN A 499 -1.71 31.49 -5.16
CA ASN A 499 -0.61 32.17 -4.47
C ASN A 499 -1.11 33.33 -3.60
N THR A 500 -2.15 34.05 -4.03
CA THR A 500 -2.78 35.09 -3.23
C THR A 500 -3.31 34.53 -1.90
N VAL A 501 -3.96 33.36 -1.93
CA VAL A 501 -4.44 32.69 -0.72
C VAL A 501 -3.28 32.21 0.15
N LYS A 502 -2.25 31.60 -0.45
CA LYS A 502 -1.08 31.08 0.27
C LYS A 502 -0.32 32.18 1.02
N GLN A 503 -0.13 33.32 0.36
CA GLN A 503 0.78 34.38 0.80
C GLN A 503 0.09 35.46 1.63
N SER A 504 -1.16 35.83 1.29
CA SER A 504 -1.78 37.06 1.81
C SER A 504 -3.05 36.82 2.64
N SER A 505 -3.79 35.73 2.43
CA SER A 505 -5.04 35.48 3.16
C SER A 505 -4.78 35.15 4.64
N PRO A 506 -5.61 35.61 5.59
CA PRO A 506 -5.43 35.36 7.03
C PRO A 506 -6.00 34.00 7.44
N VAL A 507 -5.48 32.91 6.86
CA VAL A 507 -5.94 31.53 7.14
C VAL A 507 -5.87 31.23 8.63
N LEU A 508 -7.01 30.89 9.22
CA LEU A 508 -7.17 30.57 10.64
C LEU A 508 -7.40 29.07 10.87
N VAL A 509 -7.95 28.36 9.89
CA VAL A 509 -8.20 26.92 9.94
C VAL A 509 -7.55 26.26 8.73
N VAL A 510 -6.73 25.24 8.97
CA VAL A 510 -6.28 24.30 7.94
C VAL A 510 -6.90 22.94 8.23
N ILE A 511 -7.72 22.40 7.33
CA ILE A 511 -8.42 21.13 7.50
C ILE A 511 -8.26 20.26 6.24
N GLY A 512 -8.12 18.94 6.36
CA GLY A 512 -8.07 18.09 5.17
C GLY A 512 -7.57 16.66 5.38
N ASN A 513 -7.47 15.94 4.26
CA ASN A 513 -6.89 14.59 4.16
C ASN A 513 -5.73 14.59 3.15
N PRO A 514 -4.50 14.91 3.59
CA PRO A 514 -3.33 14.93 2.73
C PRO A 514 -2.96 13.56 2.13
N PRO A 515 -2.37 13.53 0.92
CA PRO A 515 -1.88 12.28 0.34
C PRO A 515 -0.73 11.67 1.16
N TYR A 516 -0.71 10.34 1.25
CA TYR A 516 0.30 9.60 2.04
C TYR A 516 1.62 9.40 1.30
N SER A 517 1.60 9.26 -0.03
CA SER A 517 2.77 8.98 -0.88
C SER A 517 2.77 9.80 -2.16
N ALA A 518 3.95 10.09 -2.71
CA ALA A 518 4.09 10.79 -3.99
C ALA A 518 3.54 9.97 -5.17
N PHE A 519 3.13 10.67 -6.23
CA PHE A 519 2.61 10.06 -7.45
C PHE A 519 3.74 9.38 -8.24
N ASP A 520 3.57 8.10 -8.53
CA ASP A 520 4.51 7.33 -9.36
C ASP A 520 4.71 7.99 -10.74
N GLY A 521 5.96 8.28 -11.11
CA GLY A 521 6.30 8.91 -12.40
C GLY A 521 6.37 10.44 -12.38
N THR A 522 6.32 11.06 -11.19
CA THR A 522 6.59 12.49 -10.99
C THR A 522 7.83 12.69 -10.12
N SER A 523 8.69 13.65 -10.48
CA SER A 523 9.88 14.00 -9.68
C SER A 523 9.61 15.22 -8.78
N PRO A 524 9.95 15.17 -7.47
CA PRO A 524 9.64 16.20 -6.48
C PRO A 524 10.48 17.50 -6.60
N ASN A 525 11.17 17.71 -7.73
CA ASN A 525 12.20 18.75 -7.88
C ASN A 525 11.81 20.21 -7.54
N PRO A 526 10.54 20.70 -7.64
CA PRO A 526 10.25 22.10 -7.31
C PRO A 526 9.80 22.36 -5.86
N GLU A 527 9.63 21.33 -5.02
CA GLU A 527 9.12 21.53 -3.64
C GLU A 527 10.21 21.95 -2.63
N GLY A 528 11.49 21.82 -2.98
CA GLY A 528 12.60 22.05 -2.04
C GLY A 528 12.61 21.07 -0.86
N ASP A 529 13.42 21.33 0.17
CA ASP A 529 13.42 20.55 1.41
C ASP A 529 12.50 21.18 2.47
N LEU A 530 11.18 21.16 2.23
CA LEU A 530 10.18 21.70 3.18
C LEU A 530 10.37 21.15 4.60
N VAL A 531 10.76 19.88 4.71
CA VAL A 531 10.90 19.16 5.98
C VAL A 531 12.29 19.32 6.61
N ALA A 532 13.15 20.19 6.08
CA ALA A 532 14.47 20.49 6.65
C ALA A 532 14.42 20.85 8.16
N PRO A 533 13.45 21.66 8.66
CA PRO A 533 13.32 21.94 10.09
C PRO A 533 13.12 20.68 10.95
N TYR A 534 12.49 19.64 10.41
CA TYR A 534 12.28 18.36 11.12
C TYR A 534 13.51 17.46 11.11
N LYS A 535 14.61 17.86 10.45
CA LYS A 535 15.87 17.09 10.39
C LYS A 535 16.94 17.63 11.34
N VAL A 536 16.77 18.86 11.84
CA VAL A 536 17.78 19.57 12.65
C VAL A 536 18.06 18.81 13.95
N GLY A 537 19.28 18.27 14.08
CA GLY A 537 19.70 17.50 15.25
C GLY A 537 19.14 16.07 15.34
N LEU A 538 18.40 15.59 14.35
CA LEU A 538 17.83 14.22 14.36
C LEU A 538 18.93 13.15 14.43
N ARG A 539 20.03 13.36 13.70
CA ARG A 539 21.17 12.43 13.69
C ARG A 539 22.11 12.69 14.85
N GLU A 540 22.45 13.95 15.11
CA GLU A 540 23.49 14.34 16.07
C GLU A 540 23.00 14.21 17.52
N ARG A 541 21.78 14.68 17.81
CA ARG A 541 21.20 14.68 19.17
C ARG A 541 20.52 13.35 19.48
N TRP A 542 19.71 12.85 18.55
CA TRP A 542 18.85 11.69 18.78
C TRP A 542 19.42 10.37 18.27
N ARG A 543 20.54 10.39 17.54
CA ARG A 543 21.13 9.21 16.87
C ARG A 543 20.11 8.45 16.00
N VAL A 544 19.14 9.18 15.43
CA VAL A 544 18.11 8.61 14.56
C VAL A 544 18.46 8.87 13.10
N ARG A 545 18.38 7.82 12.27
CA ARG A 545 18.46 7.97 10.81
C ARG A 545 17.07 8.36 10.28
N LYS A 546 17.07 9.30 9.34
CA LYS A 546 15.88 9.69 8.59
C LYS A 546 15.40 8.51 7.72
N PHE A 547 14.12 8.15 7.86
CA PHE A 547 13.48 7.14 7.01
C PHE A 547 12.26 7.73 6.29
N ASN A 548 11.21 8.15 7.02
CA ASN A 548 9.91 8.56 6.44
C ASN A 548 9.58 10.06 6.52
N LEU A 549 10.52 10.91 6.92
CA LEU A 549 10.24 12.36 7.05
C LEU A 549 9.93 13.06 5.71
N ASP A 550 10.26 12.46 4.56
CA ASP A 550 9.95 13.06 3.26
C ASP A 550 8.58 12.63 2.72
N GLU A 551 7.78 11.85 3.46
CA GLU A 551 6.42 11.47 3.04
C GLU A 551 5.55 12.72 2.83
N LEU A 552 4.61 12.66 1.88
CA LEU A 552 3.84 13.84 1.47
C LEU A 552 3.04 14.44 2.63
N TYR A 553 2.34 13.62 3.42
CA TYR A 553 1.55 14.11 4.54
C TYR A 553 2.37 14.92 5.56
N VAL A 554 3.67 14.63 5.71
CA VAL A 554 4.60 15.39 6.58
C VAL A 554 4.87 16.79 6.03
N ARG A 555 4.96 16.92 4.70
CA ARG A 555 5.10 18.21 4.02
C ARG A 555 3.84 19.05 4.20
N PHE A 556 2.66 18.44 4.10
CA PHE A 556 1.39 19.11 4.38
C PHE A 556 1.28 19.55 5.85
N PHE A 557 1.68 18.70 6.80
CA PHE A 557 1.81 19.12 8.20
C PHE A 557 2.72 20.33 8.34
N ARG A 558 3.89 20.32 7.69
CA ARG A 558 4.83 21.44 7.78
C ARG A 558 4.26 22.73 7.21
N VAL A 559 3.54 22.65 6.09
CA VAL A 559 2.85 23.80 5.48
C VAL A 559 1.76 24.34 6.40
N ALA A 560 0.90 23.46 6.94
CA ALA A 560 -0.16 23.84 7.87
C ALA A 560 0.39 24.44 9.17
N GLU A 561 1.42 23.80 9.73
CA GLU A 561 2.13 24.26 10.92
C GLU A 561 2.78 25.63 10.69
N ARG A 562 3.49 25.83 9.58
CA ARG A 562 4.06 27.14 9.22
C ARG A 562 2.95 28.19 9.09
N ARG A 563 1.88 27.87 8.38
CA ARG A 563 0.77 28.79 8.11
C ARG A 563 0.11 29.27 9.41
N ILE A 564 -0.15 28.35 10.35
CA ILE A 564 -0.84 28.68 11.61
C ILE A 564 0.13 29.19 12.68
N ALA A 565 1.23 28.50 12.96
CA ALA A 565 2.12 28.82 14.07
C ALA A 565 3.14 29.93 13.74
N ASP A 566 3.72 29.94 12.54
CA ASP A 566 4.78 30.89 12.17
C ASP A 566 4.21 32.17 11.51
N VAL A 567 3.12 32.08 10.74
CA VAL A 567 2.56 33.21 9.97
C VAL A 567 1.36 33.85 10.65
N THR A 568 0.27 33.10 10.86
CA THR A 568 -0.95 33.67 11.48
C THR A 568 -0.77 33.88 12.99
N GLY A 569 0.02 33.03 13.66
CA GLY A 569 0.28 33.10 15.11
C GLY A 569 -0.84 32.55 16.00
N ARG A 570 -2.00 32.25 15.41
CA ARG A 570 -3.21 31.66 16.01
C ARG A 570 -3.97 30.82 14.99
N GLY A 571 -4.77 29.87 15.46
CA GLY A 571 -5.64 29.08 14.60
C GLY A 571 -5.64 27.59 14.91
N ILE A 572 -6.15 26.80 13.97
CA ILE A 572 -6.36 25.36 14.11
C ILE A 572 -5.80 24.64 12.89
N VAL A 573 -5.07 23.55 13.13
CA VAL A 573 -4.75 22.54 12.11
C VAL A 573 -5.52 21.27 12.46
N CYS A 574 -6.32 20.72 11.54
CA CYS A 574 -7.07 19.48 11.73
C CYS A 574 -6.88 18.56 10.52
N LEU A 575 -5.98 17.59 10.62
CA LEU A 575 -5.64 16.71 9.49
C LEU A 575 -5.87 15.25 9.86
N ILE A 576 -6.45 14.48 8.94
CA ILE A 576 -6.41 13.01 8.98
C ILE A 576 -5.22 12.53 8.16
N THR A 577 -4.29 11.81 8.79
CA THR A 577 -3.04 11.39 8.14
C THR A 577 -2.60 9.99 8.60
N ASN A 578 -1.48 9.51 8.05
CA ASN A 578 -0.79 8.32 8.52
C ASN A 578 -0.39 8.52 10.00
N SER A 579 -0.63 7.53 10.86
CA SER A 579 -0.38 7.62 12.31
C SER A 579 1.09 7.45 12.72
N SER A 580 2.00 7.15 11.79
CA SER A 580 3.41 6.89 12.10
C SER A 580 4.11 8.00 12.89
N TYR A 581 3.74 9.27 12.68
CA TYR A 581 4.33 10.39 13.43
C TYR A 581 4.02 10.38 14.92
N LEU A 582 2.99 9.66 15.39
CA LEU A 582 2.60 9.62 16.80
C LEU A 582 3.69 9.02 17.70
N GLY A 583 4.40 7.98 17.23
CA GLY A 583 5.40 7.26 18.03
C GLY A 583 6.74 7.03 17.33
N TYR A 584 6.79 6.90 16.00
CA TYR A 584 8.01 6.42 15.32
C TYR A 584 9.21 7.36 15.52
N ARG A 585 10.40 6.77 15.72
CA ARG A 585 11.64 7.50 16.04
C ARG A 585 12.00 8.61 15.05
N SER A 586 11.76 8.40 13.75
CA SER A 586 12.10 9.40 12.72
C SER A 586 11.36 10.73 12.87
N PHE A 587 10.25 10.78 13.61
CA PHE A 587 9.43 11.99 13.78
C PHE A 587 9.71 12.74 15.10
N THR A 588 10.75 12.36 15.85
CA THR A 588 11.07 12.97 17.16
C THR A 588 11.17 14.49 17.09
N VAL A 589 11.91 15.04 16.12
CA VAL A 589 12.08 16.50 15.97
C VAL A 589 10.81 17.18 15.44
N MET A 590 10.02 16.49 14.61
CA MET A 590 8.69 16.98 14.20
C MET A 590 7.79 17.12 15.43
N ARG A 591 7.67 16.09 16.26
CA ARG A 591 6.84 16.12 17.48
C ARG A 591 7.33 17.15 18.48
N GLU A 592 8.64 17.23 18.73
CA GLU A 592 9.26 18.28 19.55
C GLU A 592 8.78 19.66 19.07
N ARG A 593 8.87 19.91 17.76
CA ARG A 593 8.44 21.19 17.18
C ARG A 593 6.93 21.42 17.33
N LEU A 594 6.07 20.42 17.04
CA LEU A 594 4.61 20.54 17.22
C LEU A 594 4.23 20.86 18.67
N VAL A 595 4.79 20.14 19.65
CA VAL A 595 4.56 20.37 21.08
C VAL A 595 5.02 21.76 21.52
N THR A 596 6.06 22.30 20.88
CA THR A 596 6.55 23.67 21.16
C THR A 596 5.85 24.77 20.36
N ALA A 597 5.07 24.42 19.33
CA ALA A 597 4.42 25.38 18.45
C ALA A 597 2.95 25.61 18.81
N PHE A 598 2.28 24.63 19.41
CA PHE A 598 0.85 24.67 19.72
C PHE A 598 0.58 24.64 21.23
N ASP A 599 -0.62 25.03 21.63
CA ASP A 599 -1.05 25.09 23.04
C ASP A 599 -1.83 23.83 23.44
N HIS A 600 -2.58 23.24 22.50
CA HIS A 600 -3.34 22.01 22.69
C HIS A 600 -3.19 21.11 21.46
N ILE A 601 -2.98 19.81 21.67
CA ILE A 601 -2.96 18.78 20.62
C ILE A 601 -3.87 17.63 21.06
N SER A 602 -4.89 17.32 20.27
CA SER A 602 -5.73 16.13 20.48
C SER A 602 -5.58 15.16 19.31
N ILE A 603 -5.35 13.89 19.63
CA ILE A 603 -5.18 12.79 18.69
C ILE A 603 -6.36 11.82 18.80
N ASP A 604 -7.08 11.63 17.71
CA ASP A 604 -8.04 10.53 17.54
C ASP A 604 -7.37 9.44 16.71
N ALA A 605 -6.84 8.39 17.37
CA ALA A 605 -6.18 7.29 16.71
C ALA A 605 -7.21 6.32 16.12
N LEU A 606 -7.23 6.21 14.79
CA LEU A 606 -8.21 5.41 14.04
C LEU A 606 -7.65 4.04 13.62
N HIS A 607 -6.40 3.73 13.94
CA HIS A 607 -5.73 2.44 13.70
C HIS A 607 -5.89 1.91 12.27
N GLY A 608 -6.01 0.59 12.08
CA GLY A 608 -6.14 -0.06 10.78
C GLY A 608 -4.82 -0.38 10.05
N ASP A 609 -3.69 -0.41 10.77
CA ASP A 609 -2.37 -0.66 10.18
C ASP A 609 -2.13 -2.16 9.91
N SER A 610 -2.06 -2.54 8.63
CA SER A 610 -1.79 -3.92 8.22
C SER A 610 -0.39 -4.44 8.54
N ARG A 611 0.58 -3.55 8.79
CA ARG A 611 1.97 -3.91 9.07
C ARG A 611 2.25 -3.96 10.57
N GLN A 612 1.65 -3.05 11.34
CA GLN A 612 1.86 -2.97 12.80
C GLN A 612 0.89 -3.84 13.58
N THR A 613 -0.39 -3.86 13.23
CA THR A 613 -1.41 -4.62 13.99
C THR A 613 -1.95 -5.82 13.21
N GLY A 614 -1.60 -5.94 11.93
CA GLY A 614 -2.20 -6.94 11.05
C GLY A 614 -3.69 -6.67 10.76
N LYS A 615 -4.18 -5.44 11.03
CA LYS A 615 -5.61 -5.09 11.04
C LYS A 615 -6.41 -5.88 12.07
N LEU A 616 -5.83 -6.01 13.27
CA LEU A 616 -6.51 -6.57 14.42
C LEU A 616 -6.55 -5.54 15.56
N THR A 617 -7.59 -5.60 16.39
CA THR A 617 -7.68 -4.89 17.66
C THR A 617 -6.75 -5.54 18.69
N PRO A 618 -6.48 -4.89 19.85
CA PRO A 618 -5.76 -5.52 20.95
C PRO A 618 -6.35 -6.88 21.36
N ASP A 619 -7.68 -7.03 21.29
CA ASP A 619 -8.39 -8.28 21.59
C ASP A 619 -8.39 -9.30 20.43
N GLY A 620 -7.67 -9.04 19.34
CA GLY A 620 -7.57 -9.93 18.18
C GLY A 620 -8.77 -9.92 17.22
N LEU A 621 -9.70 -8.96 17.36
CA LEU A 621 -10.85 -8.82 16.45
C LEU A 621 -10.47 -8.03 15.18
N PRO A 622 -11.22 -8.13 14.07
CA PRO A 622 -10.93 -7.35 12.87
C PRO A 622 -10.96 -5.84 13.09
N ASP A 623 -9.87 -5.17 12.70
CA ASP A 623 -9.68 -3.72 12.75
C ASP A 623 -9.44 -3.16 11.33
N PRO A 624 -10.50 -3.02 10.51
CA PRO A 624 -10.36 -2.51 9.15
C PRO A 624 -9.86 -1.05 9.15
N SER A 625 -9.36 -0.63 8.00
CA SER A 625 -9.01 0.78 7.81
C SER A 625 -10.26 1.64 7.93
N VAL A 626 -10.12 2.85 8.48
CA VAL A 626 -11.22 3.83 8.45
C VAL A 626 -11.64 4.19 7.03
N PHE A 627 -10.83 3.88 6.00
CA PHE A 627 -11.14 4.09 4.58
C PHE A 627 -11.69 2.84 3.87
N SER A 628 -12.04 1.76 4.59
CA SER A 628 -12.63 0.54 4.01
C SER A 628 -14.08 0.77 3.55
N THR A 629 -14.43 0.38 2.32
CA THR A 629 -15.80 0.50 1.78
C THR A 629 -16.34 -0.88 1.39
N ASP A 630 -17.64 -1.00 1.08
CA ASP A 630 -18.21 -2.25 0.57
C ASP A 630 -17.52 -2.71 -0.72
N PHE A 631 -17.05 -1.77 -1.54
CA PHE A 631 -16.34 -2.05 -2.80
C PHE A 631 -14.83 -2.26 -2.62
N ASN A 632 -14.27 -1.75 -1.52
CA ASN A 632 -12.88 -2.00 -1.14
C ASN A 632 -12.77 -2.30 0.36
N PRO A 633 -13.10 -3.53 0.79
CA PRO A 633 -13.02 -3.93 2.19
C PRO A 633 -11.60 -3.81 2.75
N GLU A 634 -10.58 -3.95 1.89
CA GLU A 634 -9.19 -3.80 2.28
C GLU A 634 -8.87 -2.37 2.74
N GLY A 635 -9.52 -1.33 2.22
CA GLY A 635 -9.18 0.07 2.54
C GLY A 635 -7.70 0.40 2.27
N ILE A 636 -7.13 1.32 3.05
CA ILE A 636 -5.68 1.56 3.02
C ILE A 636 -4.91 0.62 3.95
N ARG A 637 -3.58 0.55 3.77
CA ARG A 637 -2.71 -0.36 4.52
C ARG A 637 -2.08 0.25 5.77
N VAL A 638 -1.99 1.57 5.82
CA VAL A 638 -1.35 2.32 6.92
C VAL A 638 -2.37 2.64 8.00
N GLY A 639 -1.92 2.70 9.25
CA GLY A 639 -2.71 3.24 10.35
C GLY A 639 -3.00 4.72 10.14
N THR A 640 -4.14 5.19 10.64
CA THR A 640 -4.57 6.59 10.47
C THR A 640 -4.90 7.25 11.79
N ALA A 641 -4.73 8.57 11.85
CA ALA A 641 -5.12 9.37 13.01
C ALA A 641 -5.57 10.75 12.56
N ILE A 642 -6.53 11.32 13.29
CA ILE A 642 -6.89 12.73 13.18
C ILE A 642 -6.10 13.49 14.24
N ALA A 643 -5.33 14.49 13.83
CA ALA A 643 -4.72 15.44 14.76
C ALA A 643 -5.37 16.80 14.64
N THR A 644 -5.85 17.30 15.78
CA THR A 644 -6.32 18.68 15.94
C THR A 644 -5.33 19.43 16.81
N LEU A 645 -4.65 20.42 16.23
CA LEU A 645 -3.66 21.26 16.89
C LEU A 645 -4.19 22.69 16.98
N VAL A 646 -4.27 23.22 18.20
CA VAL A 646 -4.81 24.56 18.48
C VAL A 646 -3.71 25.48 18.95
N ARG A 647 -3.60 26.63 18.28
CA ARG A 647 -2.70 27.73 18.63
C ARG A 647 -3.53 28.92 19.09
N ARG A 648 -3.35 29.35 20.34
CA ARG A 648 -4.06 30.49 20.95
C ARG A 648 -3.19 31.75 20.87
N ASP A 649 -3.84 32.91 20.94
CA ASP A 649 -3.16 34.21 21.14
C ASP A 649 -2.64 34.27 22.58
N SER A 650 -1.47 33.67 22.84
CA SER A 650 -0.85 33.67 24.18
C SER A 650 0.59 34.17 24.17
N SER A 651 0.95 34.91 25.23
CA SER A 651 2.30 35.35 25.57
C SER A 651 3.06 34.35 26.46
N GLU A 652 2.43 33.23 26.84
CA GLU A 652 2.95 32.25 27.78
C GLU A 652 3.75 31.11 27.12
N PRO A 653 4.53 30.35 27.91
CA PRO A 653 5.42 29.31 27.39
C PRO A 653 4.67 28.20 26.64
N LYS A 654 5.21 27.85 25.48
CA LYS A 654 4.58 26.99 24.48
C LYS A 654 4.84 25.51 24.75
N LYS A 655 4.22 24.92 25.78
CA LYS A 655 4.23 23.47 25.99
C LYS A 655 2.81 22.94 25.82
N ALA A 656 2.55 22.28 24.69
CA ALA A 656 1.23 21.76 24.39
C ALA A 656 0.74 20.78 25.47
N GLN A 657 -0.53 20.89 25.85
CA GLN A 657 -1.25 19.78 26.47
C GLN A 657 -1.62 18.78 25.37
N VAL A 658 -1.24 17.52 25.54
CA VAL A 658 -1.43 16.49 24.51
C VAL A 658 -2.34 15.39 25.02
N PHE A 659 -3.41 15.16 24.25
CA PHE A 659 -4.48 14.23 24.57
C PHE A 659 -4.62 13.20 23.45
N HIS A 660 -4.93 11.96 23.82
CA HIS A 660 -5.07 10.83 22.92
C HIS A 660 -6.28 9.97 23.26
N ARG A 661 -6.96 9.45 22.24
CA ARG A 661 -7.95 8.39 22.40
C ARG A 661 -7.96 7.46 21.20
N ASP A 662 -8.37 6.22 21.45
CA ASP A 662 -8.31 5.13 20.49
C ASP A 662 -9.70 4.76 19.95
N PHE A 663 -9.77 4.54 18.63
CA PHE A 663 -10.95 4.00 17.94
C PHE A 663 -10.59 2.69 17.23
N TRP A 664 -10.95 1.59 17.85
CA TRP A 664 -10.72 0.23 17.36
C TRP A 664 -11.96 -0.40 16.74
N GLY A 665 -11.74 -1.39 15.87
CA GLY A 665 -12.75 -2.30 15.36
C GLY A 665 -13.54 -1.75 14.17
N SER A 666 -14.43 -2.57 13.63
CA SER A 666 -15.24 -2.24 12.45
C SER A 666 -16.22 -1.09 12.65
N ALA A 667 -16.59 -0.78 13.90
CA ALA A 667 -17.54 0.28 14.25
C ALA A 667 -16.88 1.66 14.48
N LYS A 668 -15.58 1.82 14.19
CA LYS A 668 -14.82 3.04 14.52
C LYS A 668 -15.40 4.33 13.94
N ARG A 669 -16.02 4.29 12.76
CA ARG A 669 -16.67 5.49 12.17
C ARG A 669 -17.89 5.92 12.96
N GLN A 670 -18.76 4.97 13.30
CA GLN A 670 -19.96 5.22 14.10
C GLN A 670 -19.58 5.69 15.51
N ASN A 671 -18.55 5.07 16.11
CA ASN A 671 -18.05 5.47 17.42
C ASN A 671 -17.48 6.90 17.39
N LEU A 672 -16.76 7.27 16.34
CA LEU A 672 -16.24 8.62 16.13
C LEU A 672 -17.38 9.65 16.03
N GLU A 673 -18.38 9.38 15.18
CA GLU A 673 -19.53 10.27 15.02
C GLU A 673 -20.38 10.38 16.29
N ALA A 674 -20.54 9.28 17.05
CA ALA A 674 -21.24 9.29 18.33
C ALA A 674 -20.63 10.26 19.35
N THR A 675 -19.34 10.58 19.23
CA THR A 675 -18.68 11.58 20.11
C THR A 675 -19.15 13.02 19.87
N LEU A 676 -19.84 13.28 18.76
CA LEU A 676 -20.46 14.59 18.50
C LEU A 676 -21.66 14.86 19.41
N ALA A 677 -22.33 13.80 19.90
CA ALA A 677 -23.47 13.90 20.80
C ALA A 677 -23.07 14.00 22.29
N MET A 678 -21.79 13.83 22.61
CA MET A 678 -21.28 13.97 23.97
C MET A 678 -21.34 15.43 24.42
N ASP A 679 -21.66 15.66 25.69
CA ASP A 679 -21.42 16.97 26.30
C ASP A 679 -19.91 17.25 26.44
N MET A 680 -19.56 18.49 26.82
CA MET A 680 -18.16 18.90 26.88
C MET A 680 -17.35 18.12 27.92
N GLN A 681 -17.95 17.73 29.05
CA GLN A 681 -17.25 17.01 30.10
C GLN A 681 -16.98 15.58 29.65
N GLN A 682 -18.00 14.89 29.15
CA GLN A 682 -17.88 13.55 28.56
C GLN A 682 -16.85 13.50 27.43
N PHE A 683 -16.83 14.54 26.58
CA PHE A 683 -15.88 14.62 25.48
C PHE A 683 -14.44 14.73 25.98
N VAL A 684 -14.18 15.59 26.97
CA VAL A 684 -12.85 15.73 27.58
C VAL A 684 -12.42 14.45 28.30
N ASP A 685 -13.32 13.85 29.08
CA ASP A 685 -13.06 12.61 29.83
C ASP A 685 -12.82 11.39 28.94
N SER A 686 -13.20 11.47 27.66
CA SER A 686 -12.90 10.42 26.67
C SER A 686 -11.44 10.37 26.22
N TYR A 687 -10.62 11.35 26.61
CA TYR A 687 -9.20 11.42 26.26
C TYR A 687 -8.28 11.04 27.44
N THR A 688 -7.14 10.46 27.11
CA THR A 688 -6.03 10.19 28.03
C THR A 688 -4.86 11.15 27.72
N PRO A 689 -4.17 11.71 28.72
CA PRO A 689 -2.99 12.54 28.49
C PRO A 689 -1.77 11.72 28.02
N SER A 690 -1.01 12.24 27.04
CA SER A 690 0.18 11.56 26.49
C SER A 690 1.52 12.01 27.11
N ASN A 691 1.56 13.15 27.81
CA ASN A 691 2.73 13.69 28.50
C ASN A 691 4.06 13.65 27.70
N PRO A 692 4.17 14.33 26.55
CA PRO A 692 5.40 14.35 25.75
C PRO A 692 6.59 14.94 26.54
N SER A 693 7.73 14.25 26.48
CA SER A 693 8.96 14.62 27.16
C SER A 693 10.20 14.26 26.34
N VAL A 694 11.37 14.70 26.76
CA VAL A 694 12.64 14.29 26.15
C VAL A 694 12.82 12.77 26.27
N ASP A 695 12.43 12.19 27.41
CA ASP A 695 12.62 10.77 27.74
C ASP A 695 11.78 9.82 26.87
N ASN A 696 10.62 10.28 26.39
CA ASN A 696 9.76 9.54 25.47
C ASN A 696 9.82 10.06 24.02
N ARG A 697 10.81 10.89 23.69
CA ARG A 697 10.98 11.47 22.33
C ARG A 697 9.73 12.22 21.86
N PHE A 698 9.12 12.95 22.78
CA PHE A 698 7.93 13.77 22.60
C PHE A 698 6.75 13.01 22.00
N LYS A 699 6.57 11.72 22.34
CA LYS A 699 5.44 10.89 21.85
C LYS A 699 4.10 11.62 21.98
N LEU A 700 3.27 11.50 20.95
CA LEU A 700 1.89 12.03 20.97
C LEU A 700 0.87 10.95 21.34
N ALA A 701 1.25 9.67 21.24
CA ALA A 701 0.53 8.57 21.85
C ALA A 701 0.93 8.41 23.33
N PRO A 702 0.06 7.83 24.19
CA PRO A 702 0.40 7.49 25.56
C PRO A 702 1.66 6.63 25.62
N ASP A 703 2.42 6.80 26.69
CA ASP A 703 3.64 6.05 26.96
C ASP A 703 3.55 5.42 28.36
N THR A 704 3.30 4.12 28.41
CA THR A 704 3.21 3.35 29.66
C THR A 704 4.53 2.70 30.05
N THR A 705 5.61 3.00 29.32
CA THR A 705 6.94 2.48 29.64
C THR A 705 7.36 2.87 31.07
N LEU A 706 7.66 1.87 31.90
CA LEU A 706 8.07 2.08 33.28
C LEU A 706 9.34 2.94 33.39
N ALA A 707 9.35 3.88 34.34
CA ALA A 707 10.50 4.73 34.60
C ALA A 707 11.75 3.92 34.99
N VAL A 708 11.57 2.84 35.76
CA VAL A 708 12.65 1.92 36.15
C VAL A 708 13.28 1.26 34.92
N TYR A 709 12.48 0.83 33.94
CA TYR A 709 12.98 0.27 32.69
C TYR A 709 13.79 1.30 31.90
N ARG A 710 13.30 2.55 31.79
CA ARG A 710 14.04 3.65 31.13
C ARG A 710 15.37 3.95 31.82
N ALA A 711 15.47 3.71 33.13
CA ALA A 711 16.67 3.95 33.90
C ALA A 711 17.79 2.96 33.55
N TRP A 712 17.45 1.72 33.19
CA TRP A 712 18.40 0.66 32.83
C TRP A 712 19.20 0.99 31.54
N PRO A 713 20.41 0.43 31.39
CA PRO A 713 21.15 0.49 30.13
C PRO A 713 20.40 -0.24 29.03
N SER A 714 20.36 0.37 27.85
CA SER A 714 20.03 -0.37 26.62
C SER A 714 21.20 -1.25 26.20
N LEU A 715 20.92 -2.32 25.44
CA LEU A 715 21.96 -3.18 24.86
C LEU A 715 22.97 -2.40 24.01
N ALA A 716 22.53 -1.35 23.32
CA ALA A 716 23.41 -0.48 22.54
C ALA A 716 24.38 0.32 23.42
N GLU A 717 23.96 0.74 24.62
CA GLU A 717 24.82 1.48 25.55
C GLU A 717 25.85 0.60 26.28
N LEU A 718 25.65 -0.71 26.28
CA LEU A 718 26.65 -1.67 26.76
C LEU A 718 27.81 -1.82 25.75
N SER A 719 27.56 -1.62 24.45
CA SER A 719 28.54 -1.86 23.38
C SER A 719 29.55 -0.71 23.23
N GLU A 720 30.80 -1.06 22.94
CA GLU A 720 31.80 -0.11 22.42
C GLU A 720 31.80 -0.06 20.89
N SER A 721 31.44 -1.17 20.23
CA SER A 721 31.35 -1.26 18.78
C SER A 721 30.17 -0.45 18.21
N ASP A 722 30.34 0.08 17.01
CA ASP A 722 29.29 0.77 16.26
C ASP A 722 28.11 -0.16 15.92
N GLU A 723 26.90 0.41 15.95
CA GLU A 723 25.66 -0.28 15.60
C GLU A 723 25.60 -0.64 14.09
N GLY A 724 25.89 -1.91 13.77
CA GLY A 724 25.77 -2.47 12.43
C GLY A 724 24.39 -3.05 12.14
N SER A 725 24.00 -3.14 10.86
CA SER A 725 22.86 -3.96 10.44
C SER A 725 23.35 -5.35 10.05
N GLY A 726 22.50 -6.36 10.24
CA GLY A 726 22.70 -7.69 9.65
C GLY A 726 22.86 -7.65 8.13
N LEU A 727 23.29 -8.77 7.55
CA LEU A 727 23.43 -8.92 6.11
C LEU A 727 22.07 -8.91 5.42
N LEU A 728 21.95 -8.14 4.34
CA LEU A 728 20.70 -7.97 3.60
C LEU A 728 20.92 -8.20 2.11
N GLU A 729 20.32 -9.27 1.60
CA GLU A 729 20.60 -9.79 0.27
C GLU A 729 19.96 -8.96 -0.86
N LYS A 730 18.63 -8.79 -0.85
CA LYS A 730 17.84 -8.08 -1.90
C LYS A 730 18.11 -8.54 -3.35
N ARG A 731 18.45 -9.80 -3.58
CA ARG A 731 18.58 -10.46 -4.91
C ARG A 731 17.66 -11.69 -5.04
N LYS A 732 16.59 -11.75 -4.24
CA LYS A 732 15.54 -12.79 -4.27
C LYS A 732 16.09 -14.20 -4.00
N GLY A 733 17.06 -14.31 -3.10
CA GLY A 733 17.65 -15.60 -2.70
C GLY A 733 18.71 -16.11 -3.67
N ALA A 734 19.23 -15.27 -4.57
CA ALA A 734 20.30 -15.65 -5.49
C ALA A 734 21.61 -15.95 -4.73
N LEU A 735 21.86 -15.28 -3.61
CA LEU A 735 23.09 -15.44 -2.81
C LEU A 735 22.97 -16.41 -1.62
N LEU A 736 21.83 -17.10 -1.48
CA LEU A 736 21.61 -18.07 -0.40
C LEU A 736 20.94 -19.37 -0.88
N ALA A 737 21.17 -20.46 -0.15
CA ALA A 737 20.55 -21.76 -0.36
C ALA A 737 20.46 -22.55 0.97
N LEU A 738 19.69 -23.65 0.97
CA LEU A 738 19.65 -24.59 2.10
C LEU A 738 20.93 -25.42 2.19
N GLU A 739 21.55 -25.71 1.06
CA GLU A 739 22.71 -26.59 0.95
C GLU A 739 23.87 -25.86 0.29
N GLU A 740 25.08 -26.08 0.82
CA GLU A 740 26.31 -25.48 0.29
C GLU A 740 26.50 -25.80 -1.20
N GLY A 741 26.33 -27.06 -1.60
CA GLY A 741 26.49 -27.49 -2.99
C GLY A 741 25.56 -26.73 -3.95
N THR A 742 24.35 -26.39 -3.51
CA THR A 742 23.40 -25.63 -4.33
C THR A 742 23.88 -24.21 -4.58
N ILE A 743 24.32 -23.48 -3.54
CA ILE A 743 24.82 -22.11 -3.72
C ILE A 743 26.17 -22.10 -4.45
N ARG A 744 27.02 -23.11 -4.20
CA ARG A 744 28.30 -23.28 -4.87
C ARG A 744 28.14 -23.46 -6.38
N ASN A 745 27.38 -24.47 -6.80
CA ASN A 745 27.12 -24.74 -8.22
C ASN A 745 26.50 -23.53 -8.93
N ARG A 746 25.59 -22.82 -8.25
CA ARG A 746 24.96 -21.60 -8.80
C ARG A 746 25.99 -20.50 -9.03
N MET A 747 26.86 -20.24 -8.07
CA MET A 747 27.84 -19.15 -8.17
C MET A 747 28.99 -19.49 -9.12
N GLU A 748 29.40 -20.75 -9.19
CA GLU A 748 30.39 -21.23 -10.18
C GLU A 748 29.85 -21.07 -11.61
N ARG A 749 28.57 -21.40 -11.85
CA ARG A 749 27.93 -21.15 -13.14
C ARG A 749 27.77 -19.65 -13.45
N TYR A 750 27.53 -18.82 -12.43
CA TYR A 750 27.46 -17.36 -12.59
C TYR A 750 28.82 -16.73 -12.92
N GLU A 751 29.90 -17.30 -12.38
CA GLU A 751 31.28 -16.93 -12.67
C GLU A 751 31.73 -17.30 -14.09
N ASP A 752 31.27 -18.42 -14.63
CA ASP A 752 31.75 -18.94 -15.90
C ASP A 752 31.67 -17.91 -17.05
N PRO A 753 32.81 -17.38 -17.54
CA PRO A 753 32.82 -16.37 -18.60
C PRO A 753 32.36 -16.92 -19.95
N ALA A 754 32.34 -18.25 -20.13
CA ALA A 754 31.80 -18.89 -21.33
C ALA A 754 30.26 -18.83 -21.37
N VAL A 755 29.59 -18.65 -20.23
CA VAL A 755 28.13 -18.50 -20.18
C VAL A 755 27.74 -17.04 -20.38
N SER A 756 26.97 -16.77 -21.43
CA SER A 756 26.47 -15.42 -21.73
C SER A 756 25.54 -14.92 -20.61
N PHE A 757 25.49 -13.59 -20.41
CA PHE A 757 24.58 -13.01 -19.41
C PHE A 757 23.11 -13.27 -19.76
N GLU A 758 22.79 -13.33 -21.06
CA GLU A 758 21.48 -13.65 -21.60
C GLU A 758 21.04 -15.06 -21.21
N THR A 759 21.95 -16.04 -21.30
CA THR A 759 21.72 -17.43 -20.87
C THR A 759 21.48 -17.49 -19.36
N LEU A 760 22.33 -16.85 -18.55
CA LEU A 760 22.15 -16.80 -17.09
C LEU A 760 20.81 -16.15 -16.72
N ARG A 761 20.41 -15.11 -17.44
CA ARG A 761 19.13 -14.43 -17.23
C ARG A 761 17.94 -15.30 -17.61
N SER A 762 17.99 -16.03 -18.73
CA SER A 762 16.92 -16.95 -19.13
C SER A 762 16.78 -18.14 -18.18
N GLU A 763 17.89 -18.61 -17.61
CA GLU A 763 17.92 -19.70 -16.64
C GLU A 763 17.70 -19.23 -15.19
N ASN A 764 17.65 -17.91 -14.96
CA ASN A 764 17.56 -17.28 -13.64
C ASN A 764 18.67 -17.71 -12.66
N ILE A 765 19.92 -17.74 -13.13
CA ILE A 765 21.08 -18.21 -12.36
C ILE A 765 21.91 -17.02 -11.88
N GLY A 766 21.92 -16.83 -10.56
CA GLY A 766 22.63 -15.74 -9.89
C GLY A 766 21.89 -14.40 -9.97
N PRO A 767 22.53 -13.29 -9.57
CA PRO A 767 21.93 -11.96 -9.57
C PRO A 767 21.78 -11.37 -10.99
N VAL A 768 20.74 -11.80 -11.71
CA VAL A 768 20.52 -11.48 -13.14
C VAL A 768 19.35 -10.52 -13.41
N ILE A 769 18.65 -10.09 -12.35
CA ILE A 769 17.49 -9.20 -12.43
C ILE A 769 17.85 -7.84 -11.83
N ASP A 770 17.64 -6.77 -12.59
CA ASP A 770 17.80 -5.39 -12.10
C ASP A 770 16.80 -5.07 -10.99
N ALA A 771 17.23 -4.30 -9.98
CA ALA A 771 16.37 -3.96 -8.84
C ALA A 771 16.85 -2.70 -8.11
N ALA A 772 16.03 -1.64 -8.07
CA ALA A 772 16.22 -0.47 -7.18
C ALA A 772 17.69 -0.02 -7.00
N GLY A 773 18.31 0.48 -8.07
CA GLY A 773 19.73 0.90 -8.07
C GLY A 773 20.76 -0.22 -8.26
N PHE A 774 20.34 -1.49 -8.27
CA PHE A 774 21.16 -2.63 -8.68
C PHE A 774 21.08 -2.83 -10.19
N ASN A 775 22.24 -2.81 -10.86
CA ASN A 775 22.39 -3.21 -12.26
C ASN A 775 23.12 -4.56 -12.32
N ALA A 776 22.44 -5.57 -12.85
CA ALA A 776 22.87 -6.95 -12.83
C ALA A 776 24.12 -7.21 -13.69
N ARG A 777 24.23 -6.56 -14.87
CA ARG A 777 25.42 -6.71 -15.74
C ARG A 777 26.65 -6.08 -15.11
N THR A 778 26.53 -4.86 -14.60
CA THR A 778 27.62 -4.18 -13.90
C THR A 778 28.04 -4.97 -12.66
N ALA A 779 27.07 -5.55 -11.93
CA ALA A 779 27.37 -6.41 -10.79
C ALA A 779 28.17 -7.65 -11.19
N ARG A 780 27.79 -8.35 -12.26
CA ARG A 780 28.56 -9.50 -12.77
C ARG A 780 29.97 -9.10 -13.20
N ALA A 781 30.13 -7.99 -13.93
CA ALA A 781 31.46 -7.53 -14.34
C ALA A 781 32.38 -7.24 -13.13
N ARG A 782 31.85 -6.59 -12.09
CA ARG A 782 32.59 -6.33 -10.85
C ARG A 782 32.86 -7.59 -10.04
N PHE A 783 31.92 -8.53 -10.02
CA PHE A 783 32.09 -9.85 -9.42
C PHE A 783 33.29 -10.58 -10.02
N LEU A 784 33.36 -10.68 -11.34
CA LEU A 784 34.46 -11.33 -12.05
C LEU A 784 35.80 -10.62 -11.77
N ALA A 785 35.80 -9.28 -11.79
CA ALA A 785 36.98 -8.49 -11.45
C ALA A 785 37.43 -8.66 -9.99
N SER A 786 36.54 -9.07 -9.08
CA SER A 786 36.85 -9.31 -7.66
C SER A 786 37.48 -10.68 -7.37
N GLY A 787 37.74 -11.50 -8.40
CA GLY A 787 38.27 -12.86 -8.23
C GLY A 787 37.20 -13.94 -8.02
N GLY A 788 35.94 -13.66 -8.39
CA GLY A 788 34.90 -14.68 -8.57
C GLY A 788 34.62 -15.59 -7.37
N VAL A 789 34.50 -16.90 -7.58
CA VAL A 789 34.29 -17.91 -6.54
C VAL A 789 35.65 -18.38 -6.01
N SER A 790 36.32 -17.54 -5.21
CA SER A 790 37.53 -17.94 -4.49
C SER A 790 37.22 -18.74 -3.22
N SER A 791 38.22 -19.44 -2.65
CA SER A 791 38.09 -20.06 -1.33
C SER A 791 37.75 -19.02 -0.25
N GLY A 792 37.01 -19.44 0.79
CA GLY A 792 36.62 -18.56 1.90
C GLY A 792 35.45 -17.60 1.63
N ARG A 793 34.59 -17.87 0.64
CA ARG A 793 33.38 -17.06 0.35
C ARG A 793 32.06 -17.72 0.71
N PHE A 794 32.08 -18.98 1.16
CA PHE A 794 30.88 -19.70 1.59
C PHE A 794 30.85 -19.77 3.11
N ALA A 795 29.72 -19.38 3.69
CA ALA A 795 29.49 -19.41 5.13
C ALA A 795 28.03 -19.72 5.45
N GLU A 796 27.79 -20.05 6.70
CA GLU A 796 26.45 -20.18 7.25
C GLU A 796 25.97 -18.81 7.75
N MET A 797 24.70 -18.52 7.46
CA MET A 797 24.00 -17.32 7.88
C MET A 797 22.72 -17.73 8.60
N MET A 798 22.44 -17.09 9.73
CA MET A 798 21.16 -17.21 10.42
C MET A 798 20.16 -16.23 9.79
N GLU A 799 19.29 -16.72 8.90
CA GLU A 799 18.32 -15.89 8.17
C GLU A 799 17.08 -15.58 9.00
N HIS A 800 16.57 -16.57 9.74
CA HIS A 800 15.50 -16.46 10.74
C HIS A 800 15.91 -17.29 11.98
N PRO A 801 15.23 -17.18 13.14
CA PRO A 801 15.60 -17.95 14.33
C PRO A 801 15.55 -19.44 14.00
N PHE A 802 16.67 -20.14 14.21
CA PHE A 802 16.87 -21.54 13.84
C PHE A 802 16.71 -21.87 12.34
N ASP A 803 16.74 -20.90 11.43
CA ASP A 803 16.77 -21.13 9.98
C ASP A 803 18.14 -20.78 9.40
N ARG A 804 19.05 -21.74 9.48
CA ARG A 804 20.41 -21.63 8.93
C ARG A 804 20.39 -21.80 7.41
N ARG A 805 21.12 -20.94 6.71
CA ARG A 805 21.28 -20.95 5.25
C ARG A 805 22.75 -20.87 4.88
N TRP A 806 23.13 -21.57 3.81
CA TRP A 806 24.42 -21.36 3.17
C TRP A 806 24.37 -20.12 2.29
N VAL A 807 25.38 -19.27 2.40
CA VAL A 807 25.47 -18.02 1.64
C VAL A 807 26.77 -17.90 0.88
N PHE A 808 26.71 -17.19 -0.25
CA PHE A 808 27.91 -16.68 -0.92
C PHE A 808 28.16 -15.24 -0.47
N TYR A 809 29.16 -15.08 0.38
CA TYR A 809 29.62 -13.79 0.89
C TYR A 809 30.70 -13.17 -0.01
N THR A 810 30.59 -11.87 -0.26
CA THR A 810 31.64 -11.09 -0.91
C THR A 810 31.49 -9.61 -0.56
N ASP A 811 32.62 -8.91 -0.50
CA ASP A 811 32.67 -7.46 -0.32
C ASP A 811 32.50 -6.68 -1.64
N ALA A 812 32.50 -7.37 -2.77
CA ALA A 812 32.33 -6.80 -4.10
C ALA A 812 30.94 -6.16 -4.30
N ALA A 813 30.90 -4.83 -4.31
CA ALA A 813 29.67 -4.08 -4.55
C ALA A 813 29.26 -4.16 -6.04
N PRO A 814 27.95 -4.30 -6.37
CA PRO A 814 26.79 -4.23 -5.48
C PRO A 814 26.09 -5.59 -5.28
N LEU A 815 26.79 -6.73 -5.20
CA LEU A 815 26.14 -8.05 -5.07
C LEU A 815 25.23 -8.11 -3.83
N TRP A 816 25.76 -7.77 -2.66
CA TRP A 816 24.96 -7.51 -1.46
C TRP A 816 24.40 -6.08 -1.46
N ASN A 817 23.27 -5.84 -0.77
CA ASN A 817 22.78 -4.46 -0.59
C ASN A 817 23.85 -3.57 0.07
N ARG A 818 24.48 -4.11 1.12
CA ARG A 818 25.73 -3.65 1.73
C ARG A 818 26.49 -4.90 2.17
N SER A 819 27.79 -4.96 1.88
CA SER A 819 28.61 -6.14 2.16
C SER A 819 28.97 -6.34 3.63
N ARG A 820 28.98 -5.29 4.47
CA ARG A 820 29.28 -5.41 5.92
C ARG A 820 30.59 -6.17 6.23
N PRO A 821 31.73 -5.78 5.65
CA PRO A 821 32.98 -6.54 5.81
C PRO A 821 33.47 -6.67 7.26
N GLY A 822 33.24 -5.67 8.12
CA GLY A 822 33.58 -5.78 9.55
C GLY A 822 32.77 -6.87 10.28
N LEU A 823 31.48 -7.04 9.96
CA LEU A 823 30.65 -8.10 10.54
C LEU A 823 31.15 -9.48 10.11
N ALA A 824 31.45 -9.61 8.82
CA ALA A 824 31.95 -10.84 8.22
C ALA A 824 33.33 -11.23 8.79
N ALA A 825 34.23 -10.26 8.98
CA ALA A 825 35.54 -10.48 9.57
C ALA A 825 35.45 -10.95 11.04
N GLN A 826 34.55 -10.37 11.85
CA GLN A 826 34.32 -10.83 13.22
C GLN A 826 33.84 -12.29 13.25
N GLN A 827 32.90 -12.66 12.38
CA GLN A 827 32.39 -14.03 12.31
C GLN A 827 33.49 -15.02 11.87
N ALA A 828 34.26 -14.66 10.83
CA ALA A 828 35.36 -15.48 10.33
C ALA A 828 36.44 -15.71 11.40
N ALA A 829 36.67 -14.74 12.28
CA ALA A 829 37.61 -14.84 13.40
C ALA A 829 37.04 -15.64 14.61
N GLY A 830 35.89 -16.31 14.46
CA GLY A 830 35.29 -17.18 15.47
C GLY A 830 34.48 -16.45 16.54
N ASN A 831 34.12 -15.18 16.30
CA ASN A 831 33.29 -14.42 17.23
C ASN A 831 31.83 -14.89 17.19
N ARG A 832 31.09 -14.56 18.25
CA ARG A 832 29.67 -14.84 18.41
C ARG A 832 28.91 -13.54 18.53
N PHE A 833 27.61 -13.57 18.27
CA PHE A 833 26.79 -12.37 18.22
C PHE A 833 25.58 -12.48 19.13
N ILE A 834 25.38 -11.44 19.94
CA ILE A 834 24.06 -11.11 20.45
C ILE A 834 23.39 -10.23 19.41
N VAL A 835 22.27 -10.70 18.88
CA VAL A 835 21.50 -10.01 17.85
C VAL A 835 20.23 -9.48 18.50
N THR A 836 19.95 -8.19 18.33
CA THR A 836 18.71 -7.56 18.78
C THR A 836 18.21 -6.60 17.71
N ARG A 837 17.37 -5.63 18.05
CA ARG A 837 16.87 -4.58 17.16
C ARG A 837 16.58 -3.31 17.94
N VAL A 838 16.46 -2.21 17.21
CA VAL A 838 16.25 -0.87 17.79
C VAL A 838 14.82 -0.67 18.28
N GLN A 839 13.84 -1.25 17.60
CA GLN A 839 12.42 -1.16 17.92
C GLN A 839 11.74 -2.36 17.26
N SER A 840 10.60 -2.75 17.81
CA SER A 840 9.72 -3.74 17.22
C SER A 840 8.89 -3.10 16.09
N ARG A 841 8.42 -3.89 15.12
CA ARG A 841 7.56 -3.37 14.04
C ARG A 841 6.08 -3.51 14.33
N LYS A 842 5.76 -4.48 15.16
CA LYS A 842 4.43 -4.85 15.63
C LYS A 842 4.52 -5.16 17.13
N ALA A 843 3.39 -5.10 17.83
CA ALA A 843 3.30 -5.60 19.19
C ALA A 843 3.34 -7.15 19.20
N GLY A 844 3.57 -7.77 20.36
CA GLY A 844 3.53 -9.23 20.49
C GLY A 844 4.58 -9.98 19.66
N GLU A 845 5.76 -9.40 19.41
CA GLU A 845 6.84 -10.08 18.68
C GLU A 845 7.64 -11.08 19.52
N GLY A 846 7.31 -11.21 20.81
CA GLY A 846 8.02 -12.09 21.74
C GLY A 846 9.45 -11.63 21.98
N ILE A 847 10.37 -12.59 22.11
CA ILE A 847 11.73 -12.33 22.60
C ILE A 847 12.54 -11.48 21.59
N PRO A 848 13.08 -10.30 21.98
CA PRO A 848 13.73 -9.35 21.07
C PRO A 848 15.25 -9.57 20.93
N VAL A 849 15.78 -10.66 21.49
CA VAL A 849 17.23 -10.97 21.54
C VAL A 849 17.48 -12.41 21.09
N PHE A 850 18.53 -12.63 20.30
CA PHE A 850 18.95 -13.94 19.83
C PHE A 850 20.47 -14.08 19.89
N PHE A 851 20.95 -15.31 19.98
CA PHE A 851 22.38 -15.63 19.99
C PHE A 851 22.74 -16.48 18.77
N THR A 852 23.84 -16.16 18.09
CA THR A 852 24.31 -16.95 16.94
C THR A 852 25.83 -16.88 16.77
N SER A 853 26.43 -17.98 16.33
CA SER A 853 27.81 -18.04 15.80
C SER A 853 27.88 -17.82 14.28
N ASP A 854 26.76 -17.98 13.59
CA ASP A 854 26.63 -17.77 12.14
C ASP A 854 26.55 -16.28 11.79
N LEU A 855 26.73 -15.94 10.52
CA LEU A 855 26.52 -14.58 10.04
C LEU A 855 25.07 -14.12 10.33
N PRO A 856 24.86 -12.98 11.03
CA PRO A 856 23.50 -12.52 11.31
C PRO A 856 22.84 -11.87 10.07
N GLY A 857 21.71 -12.41 9.62
CA GLY A 857 20.87 -11.78 8.60
C GLY A 857 20.06 -10.60 9.14
N ASP A 858 19.76 -9.60 8.30
CA ASP A 858 18.89 -8.46 8.68
C ASP A 858 17.44 -8.90 8.96
N HIS A 859 17.05 -10.07 8.43
CA HIS A 859 15.77 -10.74 8.55
C HIS A 859 15.69 -11.75 9.72
N LEU A 860 16.71 -11.81 10.59
CA LEU A 860 16.72 -12.72 11.74
C LEU A 860 15.52 -12.49 12.67
N PHE A 861 15.06 -11.25 12.77
CA PHE A 861 13.76 -10.88 13.34
C PHE A 861 12.86 -10.33 12.24
N ASP A 862 11.63 -9.94 12.54
CA ASP A 862 10.91 -9.01 11.66
C ASP A 862 11.86 -7.81 11.41
N PRO A 863 12.31 -7.60 10.15
CA PRO A 863 13.68 -7.17 9.86
C PRO A 863 14.15 -5.89 10.55
N ASN A 864 15.45 -5.58 10.44
CA ASN A 864 16.23 -4.59 11.22
C ASN A 864 17.05 -5.22 12.35
N ALA A 865 17.50 -6.46 12.18
CA ALA A 865 18.44 -7.07 13.12
C ALA A 865 19.74 -6.25 13.23
N ARG A 866 20.24 -6.14 14.47
CA ARG A 866 21.44 -5.41 14.90
C ARG A 866 22.33 -6.37 15.67
N PRO A 867 23.37 -6.92 15.03
CA PRO A 867 24.30 -7.81 15.70
C PRO A 867 25.37 -7.03 16.47
N PHE A 868 25.61 -7.45 17.71
CA PHE A 868 26.72 -7.04 18.55
C PHE A 868 27.65 -8.23 18.75
N PRO A 869 28.94 -8.12 18.34
CA PRO A 869 29.89 -9.17 18.63
C PRO A 869 30.14 -9.22 20.16
N VAL A 870 30.11 -10.40 20.77
CA VAL A 870 30.23 -10.53 22.24
C VAL A 870 31.63 -10.13 22.76
N LYS A 871 32.62 -10.17 21.87
CA LYS A 871 33.99 -9.66 22.06
C LYS A 871 34.36 -8.78 20.88
N ARG A 872 35.42 -7.99 20.96
CA ARG A 872 36.00 -7.31 19.79
C ARG A 872 37.33 -7.96 19.45
N ILE A 873 37.52 -8.28 18.18
CA ILE A 873 38.79 -8.75 17.63
C ILE A 873 39.35 -7.56 16.83
N LEU A 874 40.38 -6.89 17.35
CA LEU A 874 40.82 -5.56 16.88
C LEU A 874 41.43 -5.57 15.48
N ASP A 875 42.15 -6.64 15.12
CA ASP A 875 42.81 -6.79 13.81
C ASP A 875 42.00 -7.63 12.81
N ALA A 876 40.70 -7.80 13.03
CA ALA A 876 39.79 -8.43 12.08
C ALA A 876 39.60 -7.53 10.85
N LEU A 877 40.60 -7.49 9.96
CA LEU A 877 40.57 -6.74 8.71
C LEU A 877 39.72 -7.48 7.66
N PRO A 878 39.11 -6.77 6.70
CA PRO A 878 38.51 -7.41 5.54
C PRO A 878 39.62 -8.06 4.70
N GLY A 879 39.54 -9.36 4.43
CA GLY A 879 40.37 -9.99 3.41
C GLY A 879 40.04 -9.43 2.04
N SER A 880 41.01 -9.41 1.11
CA SER A 880 40.73 -9.05 -0.27
C SER A 880 39.76 -10.05 -0.89
N GLY A 881 38.47 -9.66 -1.01
CA GLY A 881 37.45 -10.41 -1.73
C GLY A 881 36.59 -11.39 -0.93
N GLY A 882 36.80 -11.63 0.38
CA GLY A 882 36.10 -12.71 1.10
C GLY A 882 36.21 -12.71 2.62
N LEU A 883 35.85 -13.85 3.26
CA LEU A 883 36.03 -14.09 4.69
C LEU A 883 37.50 -14.47 4.92
N ALA A 884 38.32 -13.53 5.37
CA ALA A 884 39.69 -13.85 5.77
C ALA A 884 39.77 -14.17 7.26
N LEU A 885 40.61 -15.16 7.58
CA LEU A 885 41.03 -15.47 8.94
C LEU A 885 42.08 -14.45 9.34
N HIS A 886 41.72 -13.52 10.23
CA HIS A 886 42.68 -12.66 10.89
C HIS A 886 42.67 -12.98 12.38
N GLY A 887 43.85 -13.33 12.90
CA GLY A 887 44.11 -13.30 14.33
C GLY A 887 44.32 -11.85 14.77
N GLY A 888 43.83 -11.51 15.96
CA GLY A 888 43.97 -10.18 16.55
C GLY A 888 43.65 -10.23 18.04
N ASP A 889 44.05 -9.18 18.75
CA ASP A 889 43.80 -9.09 20.18
C ASP A 889 42.30 -9.10 20.49
N ILE A 890 41.92 -9.97 21.43
CA ILE A 890 40.55 -10.11 21.91
C ILE A 890 40.36 -9.17 23.09
N VAL A 891 39.47 -8.19 22.92
CA VAL A 891 39.11 -7.21 23.96
C VAL A 891 37.60 -7.25 24.25
N PRO A 892 37.13 -6.79 25.41
CA PRO A 892 35.71 -6.81 25.72
C PRO A 892 34.97 -5.80 24.83
N ASN A 893 33.85 -6.21 24.23
CA ASN A 893 32.96 -5.29 23.51
C ASN A 893 32.08 -4.51 24.50
N LEU A 894 32.71 -3.72 25.38
CA LEU A 894 32.03 -3.03 26.47
C LEU A 894 32.36 -1.54 26.46
N SER A 895 31.33 -0.69 26.54
CA SER A 895 31.49 0.76 26.67
C SER A 895 32.24 1.13 27.94
N ASN A 896 32.83 2.33 27.99
CA ASN A 896 33.53 2.81 29.19
C ASN A 896 32.63 2.76 30.44
N ARG A 897 31.36 3.09 30.28
CA ARG A 897 30.39 3.05 31.39
C ARG A 897 30.06 1.64 31.86
N ALA A 898 30.03 0.66 30.95
CA ALA A 898 29.88 -0.74 31.31
C ALA A 898 31.12 -1.28 32.05
N ARG A 899 32.33 -0.79 31.68
CA ARG A 899 33.58 -1.09 32.40
C ARG A 899 33.59 -0.49 33.81
N GLU A 900 33.13 0.76 33.95
CA GLU A 900 32.97 1.43 35.25
C GLU A 900 31.99 0.69 36.17
N TYR A 901 30.89 0.17 35.61
CA TYR A 901 29.96 -0.67 36.38
C TYR A 901 30.64 -1.93 36.91
N LEU A 902 31.37 -2.67 36.06
CA LEU A 902 32.08 -3.88 36.48
C LEU A 902 33.12 -3.58 37.57
N ASP A 903 33.84 -2.46 37.46
CA ASP A 903 34.75 -2.00 38.51
C ASP A 903 34.00 -1.67 39.81
N GLY A 904 32.88 -0.95 39.71
CA GLY A 904 32.06 -0.54 40.85
C GLY A 904 31.47 -1.69 41.68
N ILE A 905 31.27 -2.88 41.08
CA ILE A 905 30.82 -4.08 41.79
C ILE A 905 31.96 -5.05 42.15
N GLY A 906 33.22 -4.67 41.93
CA GLY A 906 34.39 -5.48 42.25
C GLY A 906 34.78 -6.54 41.21
N ALA A 907 34.29 -6.43 39.97
CA ALA A 907 34.51 -7.38 38.86
C ALA A 907 35.51 -6.87 37.80
N ALA A 908 36.35 -5.87 38.11
CA ALA A 908 37.32 -5.28 37.18
C ALA A 908 38.29 -6.31 36.55
N SER A 909 38.64 -7.37 37.29
CA SER A 909 39.52 -8.44 36.82
C SER A 909 38.98 -9.17 35.58
N TRP A 910 37.66 -9.12 35.34
CA TRP A 910 37.04 -9.74 34.18
C TRP A 910 37.35 -9.05 32.86
N LEU A 911 37.83 -7.80 32.91
CA LEU A 911 38.24 -7.02 31.74
C LEU A 911 39.62 -7.41 31.21
N ALA A 912 40.37 -8.24 31.95
CA ALA A 912 41.68 -8.72 31.53
C ALA A 912 41.60 -9.59 30.26
N ALA A 913 42.57 -9.40 29.35
CA ALA A 913 42.66 -10.19 28.14
C ALA A 913 42.70 -11.70 28.47
N GLY A 914 41.87 -12.49 27.78
CA GLY A 914 41.79 -13.94 27.98
C GLY A 914 40.95 -14.40 29.19
N HIS A 915 40.39 -13.50 30.00
CA HIS A 915 39.51 -13.89 31.11
C HIS A 915 38.23 -14.59 30.60
N SER A 916 37.78 -15.63 31.32
CA SER A 916 36.60 -16.42 30.93
C SER A 916 35.30 -15.59 30.91
N GLN A 917 35.23 -14.57 31.77
CA GLN A 917 34.10 -13.66 31.92
C GLN A 917 34.19 -12.36 31.08
N LEU A 918 35.10 -12.28 30.11
CA LEU A 918 35.29 -11.09 29.28
C LEU A 918 34.02 -10.64 28.52
N ASP A 919 33.11 -11.59 28.30
CA ASP A 919 31.84 -11.45 27.58
C ASP A 919 30.61 -11.54 28.52
N ALA A 920 30.81 -11.45 29.84
CA ALA A 920 29.77 -11.70 30.86
C ALA A 920 28.48 -10.89 30.65
N LEU A 921 28.57 -9.57 30.44
CA LEU A 921 27.37 -8.72 30.34
C LEU A 921 26.46 -9.10 29.15
N TRP A 922 27.02 -9.68 28.10
CA TRP A 922 26.25 -10.16 26.94
C TRP A 922 25.43 -11.42 27.28
N TYR A 923 25.99 -12.35 28.05
CA TYR A 923 25.24 -13.53 28.50
C TYR A 923 24.25 -13.17 29.60
N HIS A 924 24.60 -12.29 30.55
CA HIS A 924 23.63 -11.75 31.51
C HIS A 924 22.42 -11.12 30.80
N SER A 925 22.67 -10.31 29.77
CA SER A 925 21.61 -9.72 28.95
C SER A 925 20.69 -10.77 28.31
N LEU A 926 21.26 -11.89 27.88
CA LEU A 926 20.51 -13.00 27.29
C LEU A 926 19.65 -13.72 28.34
N ALA A 927 20.15 -13.92 29.57
CA ALA A 927 19.38 -14.53 30.65
C ALA A 927 18.13 -13.69 30.99
N VAL A 928 18.31 -12.37 31.15
CA VAL A 928 17.19 -11.47 31.45
C VAL A 928 16.20 -11.41 30.29
N ALA A 929 16.68 -11.29 29.04
CA ALA A 929 15.81 -11.14 27.88
C ALA A 929 14.93 -12.38 27.58
N TYR A 930 15.24 -13.53 28.16
CA TYR A 930 14.47 -14.77 28.05
C TYR A 930 13.58 -15.06 29.27
N ALA A 931 13.58 -14.19 30.28
CA ALA A 931 12.65 -14.26 31.41
C ALA A 931 11.24 -13.78 30.98
N PRO A 932 10.19 -14.61 31.05
CA PRO A 932 8.82 -14.19 30.74
C PRO A 932 8.37 -12.94 31.50
N ALA A 933 8.67 -12.84 32.81
CA ALA A 933 8.30 -11.68 33.61
C ALA A 933 8.93 -10.38 33.09
N TRP A 934 10.18 -10.40 32.60
CA TRP A 934 10.80 -9.22 32.00
C TRP A 934 10.11 -8.80 30.70
N LEU A 935 9.67 -9.76 29.88
CA LEU A 935 8.95 -9.46 28.64
C LEU A 935 7.59 -8.82 28.95
N ASP A 936 6.83 -9.43 29.86
CA ASP A 936 5.48 -9.01 30.20
C ASP A 936 5.46 -7.63 30.90
N GLU A 937 6.38 -7.40 31.84
CA GLU A 937 6.47 -6.13 32.58
C GLU A 937 6.95 -4.96 31.71
N ASN A 938 7.68 -5.23 30.62
CA ASN A 938 8.39 -4.20 29.85
C ASN A 938 8.04 -4.16 28.36
N GLU A 939 6.92 -4.79 27.94
CA GLU A 939 6.55 -4.96 26.53
C GLU A 939 6.58 -3.64 25.75
N GLU A 940 5.94 -2.58 26.24
CA GLU A 940 5.90 -1.30 25.52
C GLU A 940 7.31 -0.70 25.33
N GLY A 941 8.15 -0.77 26.37
CA GLY A 941 9.53 -0.28 26.32
C GLY A 941 10.40 -1.06 25.33
N ILE A 942 10.17 -2.37 25.20
CA ILE A 942 10.82 -3.27 24.23
C ILE A 942 10.33 -3.00 22.81
N VAL A 943 9.05 -2.68 22.64
CA VAL A 943 8.48 -2.33 21.34
C VAL A 943 9.04 -1.01 20.84
N ASP A 944 9.19 -0.02 21.71
CA ASP A 944 9.46 1.36 21.33
C ASP A 944 10.94 1.71 21.10
N ASP A 945 11.86 1.09 21.83
CA ASP A 945 13.29 1.40 21.75
C ASP A 945 14.16 0.16 21.99
N TRP A 946 15.48 0.36 21.98
CA TRP A 946 16.43 -0.70 22.28
C TRP A 946 16.07 -1.42 23.59
N PRO A 947 16.07 -2.76 23.61
CA PRO A 947 15.88 -3.51 24.84
C PRO A 947 16.83 -3.06 25.94
N ARG A 948 16.31 -2.94 27.16
CA ARG A 948 17.05 -2.49 28.34
C ARG A 948 17.13 -3.58 29.41
N ILE A 949 18.30 -3.71 30.03
CA ILE A 949 18.61 -4.81 30.95
C ILE A 949 19.03 -4.23 32.31
N PRO A 950 18.39 -4.63 33.43
CA PRO A 950 18.85 -4.26 34.77
C PRO A 950 20.22 -4.88 35.04
N LEU A 951 21.16 -4.09 35.53
CA LEU A 951 22.47 -4.57 35.97
C LEU A 951 22.49 -4.74 37.49
N PRO A 952 22.74 -5.93 38.06
CA PRO A 952 22.72 -6.14 39.51
C PRO A 952 23.88 -5.42 40.21
N THR A 953 23.69 -4.94 41.44
CA THR A 953 24.79 -4.34 42.23
C THR A 953 25.74 -5.37 42.86
N SER A 954 25.49 -6.68 42.69
CA SER A 954 26.26 -7.77 43.28
C SER A 954 26.93 -8.63 42.22
N VAL A 955 28.24 -8.86 42.36
CA VAL A 955 29.00 -9.75 41.47
C VAL A 955 28.48 -11.19 41.51
N THR A 956 28.03 -11.70 42.66
CA THR A 956 27.50 -13.07 42.80
C THR A 956 26.18 -13.25 42.05
N VAL A 957 25.30 -12.23 42.08
CA VAL A 957 24.06 -12.23 41.29
C VAL A 957 24.39 -12.17 39.81
N LEU A 958 25.36 -11.33 39.42
CA LEU A 958 25.83 -11.27 38.03
C LEU A 958 26.41 -12.61 37.55
N GLU A 959 27.25 -13.27 38.34
CA GLU A 959 27.83 -14.59 37.99
C GLU A 959 26.76 -15.65 37.75
N SER A 960 25.75 -15.70 38.63
CA SER A 960 24.61 -16.62 38.51
C SER A 960 23.83 -16.34 37.22
N SER A 961 23.57 -15.06 36.94
CA SER A 961 22.91 -14.63 35.71
C SER A 961 23.70 -14.96 34.45
N VAL A 962 25.02 -14.79 34.49
CA VAL A 962 25.92 -15.12 33.37
C VAL A 962 25.91 -16.62 33.09
N ALA A 963 25.91 -17.46 34.13
CA ALA A 963 25.84 -18.91 33.98
C ALA A 963 24.54 -19.34 33.26
N LEU A 964 23.40 -18.77 33.68
CA LEU A 964 22.11 -18.97 33.01
C LEU A 964 22.14 -18.52 31.56
N GLY A 965 22.67 -17.33 31.31
CA GLY A 965 22.82 -16.76 29.98
C GLY A 965 23.66 -17.62 29.04
N ARG A 966 24.74 -18.23 29.54
CA ARG A 966 25.54 -19.18 28.75
C ARG A 966 24.76 -20.44 28.41
N HIS A 967 23.93 -20.93 29.33
CA HIS A 967 23.05 -22.07 29.06
C HIS A 967 22.01 -21.73 27.98
N VAL A 968 21.35 -20.57 28.08
CA VAL A 968 20.43 -20.06 27.05
C VAL A 968 21.14 -19.93 25.69
N ALA A 969 22.36 -19.37 25.65
CA ALA A 969 23.12 -19.25 24.41
C ALA A 969 23.40 -20.61 23.75
N ASN A 970 23.76 -21.64 24.54
CA ASN A 970 23.96 -22.99 24.02
C ASN A 970 22.68 -23.59 23.43
N LEU A 971 21.52 -23.31 24.03
CA LEU A 971 20.22 -23.75 23.53
C LEU A 971 19.84 -23.06 22.21
N LEU A 972 20.19 -21.78 22.05
CA LEU A 972 19.92 -20.99 20.85
C LEU A 972 20.88 -21.25 19.69
N ASP A 973 22.02 -21.88 19.93
CA ASP A 973 22.99 -22.24 18.89
C ASP A 973 22.71 -23.65 18.33
N PRO A 974 22.07 -23.77 17.16
CA PRO A 974 21.81 -25.07 16.55
C PRO A 974 23.06 -25.78 16.01
N SER A 975 24.21 -25.10 15.91
CA SER A 975 25.45 -25.68 15.39
C SER A 975 26.16 -26.60 16.40
N GLN A 976 25.83 -26.47 17.69
CA GLN A 976 26.47 -27.19 18.78
C GLN A 976 25.49 -28.14 19.46
N PRO A 977 25.80 -29.43 19.66
CA PRO A 977 24.95 -30.32 20.44
C PRO A 977 24.91 -29.88 21.91
N VAL A 978 23.76 -30.06 22.57
CA VAL A 978 23.57 -29.74 23.99
C VAL A 978 23.34 -31.04 24.76
N ASP A 979 24.20 -31.32 25.73
CA ASP A 979 24.11 -32.52 26.57
C ASP A 979 22.81 -32.52 27.37
N GLY A 980 22.13 -33.67 27.42
CA GLY A 980 20.82 -33.82 28.05
C GLY A 980 19.63 -33.31 27.21
N VAL A 981 19.87 -32.56 26.12
CA VAL A 981 18.80 -31.97 25.28
C VAL A 981 18.80 -32.55 23.87
N THR A 982 19.94 -32.53 23.18
CA THR A 982 20.08 -33.06 21.81
C THR A 982 21.11 -34.17 21.68
N THR A 983 22.01 -34.33 22.67
CA THR A 983 22.99 -35.41 22.72
C THR A 983 23.08 -36.02 24.12
N GLY A 984 23.78 -37.14 24.26
CA GLY A 984 23.95 -37.82 25.54
C GLY A 984 22.64 -38.40 26.10
N ALA A 985 22.53 -38.43 27.41
CA ALA A 985 21.35 -38.96 28.11
C ALA A 985 20.23 -37.92 28.13
N ILE A 986 19.38 -37.91 27.09
CA ILE A 986 18.27 -36.96 26.96
C ILE A 986 17.37 -36.98 28.21
N TRP A 987 17.01 -35.80 28.72
CA TRP A 987 16.14 -35.66 29.88
C TRP A 987 14.79 -36.33 29.65
N PRO A 988 14.21 -37.00 30.67
CA PRO A 988 12.99 -37.81 30.51
C PRO A 988 11.85 -37.09 29.78
N VAL A 989 11.52 -35.86 30.18
CA VAL A 989 10.45 -35.06 29.57
C VAL A 989 10.69 -34.75 28.09
N LEU A 990 11.94 -34.56 27.67
CA LEU A 990 12.30 -34.20 26.30
C LEU A 990 12.31 -35.41 25.34
N ARG A 991 12.45 -36.64 25.86
CA ARG A 991 12.55 -37.86 25.04
C ARG A 991 11.34 -38.04 24.12
N HIS A 992 10.18 -37.66 24.62
CA HIS A 992 8.89 -37.82 23.95
C HIS A 992 8.51 -36.63 23.07
N ILE A 993 9.31 -35.55 23.03
CA ILE A 993 8.99 -34.36 22.25
C ILE A 993 9.42 -34.50 20.80
N ALA A 994 8.50 -34.22 19.89
CA ALA A 994 8.70 -34.22 18.44
C ALA A 994 9.28 -35.55 17.91
N VAL A 995 8.77 -36.68 18.41
CA VAL A 995 9.18 -38.02 17.94
C VAL A 995 8.56 -38.28 16.58
N LEU A 996 9.36 -38.71 15.61
CA LEU A 996 8.86 -39.00 14.27
C LEU A 996 8.10 -40.33 14.27
N GLU A 997 6.84 -40.29 13.85
CA GLU A 997 5.98 -41.47 13.78
C GLU A 997 5.29 -41.62 12.42
N ARG A 998 4.87 -42.86 12.13
CA ARG A 998 4.06 -43.21 10.98
C ARG A 998 2.65 -43.57 11.43
N LEU A 999 1.65 -43.02 10.76
CA LEU A 999 0.24 -43.37 10.96
C LEU A 999 0.04 -44.88 10.74
N GLY A 1000 -0.49 -45.58 11.76
CA GLY A 1000 -0.67 -47.03 11.74
C GLY A 1000 0.52 -47.87 12.23
N GLY A 1001 1.63 -47.24 12.64
CA GLY A 1001 2.83 -47.91 13.15
C GLY A 1001 3.74 -48.51 12.06
N GLY A 1002 4.94 -48.94 12.44
CA GLY A 1002 5.91 -49.62 11.55
C GLY A 1002 7.30 -48.97 11.47
N SER A 1003 8.21 -49.64 10.75
CA SER A 1003 9.61 -49.22 10.60
C SER A 1003 9.80 -48.07 9.61
N ALA A 1004 10.89 -47.32 9.79
CA ALA A 1004 11.28 -46.16 9.00
C ALA A 1004 11.92 -46.46 7.62
N ALA A 1005 12.02 -47.74 7.23
CA ALA A 1005 12.59 -48.12 5.94
C ALA A 1005 11.64 -47.73 4.78
N GLY A 1006 12.11 -46.89 3.86
CA GLY A 1006 11.35 -46.46 2.68
C GLY A 1006 10.34 -45.33 2.94
N ILE A 1007 10.52 -44.56 4.01
CA ILE A 1007 9.66 -43.42 4.34
C ILE A 1007 9.89 -42.25 3.38
N ASP A 1008 8.81 -41.70 2.83
CA ASP A 1008 8.82 -40.47 2.04
C ASP A 1008 8.74 -39.23 2.93
N PHE A 1009 9.84 -38.49 3.03
CA PHE A 1009 9.91 -37.22 3.77
C PHE A 1009 9.44 -36.00 2.96
N ALA A 1010 8.69 -36.19 1.87
CA ALA A 1010 8.06 -35.10 1.15
C ALA A 1010 7.10 -34.34 2.08
N MET A 1011 7.37 -33.05 2.27
CA MET A 1011 6.54 -32.19 3.10
C MET A 1011 5.36 -31.64 2.28
N THR A 1012 4.29 -32.42 2.19
CA THR A 1012 3.09 -32.14 1.38
C THR A 1012 1.90 -31.63 2.21
N ALA A 1013 2.04 -31.52 3.53
CA ALA A 1013 1.00 -30.99 4.43
C ALA A 1013 0.72 -29.47 4.30
N ARG A 1014 1.08 -28.83 3.17
CA ARG A 1014 0.75 -27.43 2.82
C ARG A 1014 1.23 -26.38 3.83
N TRP A 1015 2.47 -26.53 4.33
CA TRP A 1015 3.10 -25.57 5.24
C TRP A 1015 3.54 -24.25 4.60
N GLY A 1016 3.76 -24.22 3.28
CA GLY A 1016 4.13 -22.99 2.57
C GLY A 1016 4.15 -23.14 1.05
N ALA A 1017 4.02 -22.03 0.35
CA ALA A 1017 4.03 -21.94 -1.12
C ALA A 1017 4.62 -20.60 -1.60
N ARG A 1018 5.01 -20.50 -2.87
CA ARG A 1018 5.48 -19.24 -3.46
C ARG A 1018 4.31 -18.42 -4.02
N ASP A 1019 4.28 -17.12 -3.75
CA ASP A 1019 3.35 -16.18 -4.38
C ASP A 1019 3.77 -15.86 -5.83
N SER A 1020 2.95 -15.08 -6.55
CA SER A 1020 3.24 -14.65 -7.93
C SER A 1020 4.52 -13.82 -8.09
N ARG A 1021 5.09 -13.33 -6.99
CA ARG A 1021 6.34 -12.56 -6.95
C ARG A 1021 7.53 -13.42 -6.49
N GLY A 1022 7.32 -14.70 -6.19
CA GLY A 1022 8.32 -15.66 -5.75
C GLY A 1022 8.58 -15.67 -4.24
N ALA A 1023 7.85 -14.88 -3.46
CA ALA A 1023 7.98 -14.82 -2.00
C ALA A 1023 7.31 -16.05 -1.36
N VAL A 1024 7.93 -16.61 -0.31
CA VAL A 1024 7.36 -17.75 0.41
C VAL A 1024 6.29 -17.27 1.39
N MET A 1025 5.07 -17.74 1.18
CA MET A 1025 3.92 -17.49 2.04
C MET A 1025 3.70 -18.70 2.96
N PRO A 1026 3.56 -18.50 4.29
CA PRO A 1026 3.15 -19.56 5.21
C PRO A 1026 1.77 -20.10 4.84
N GLY A 1027 1.63 -21.42 4.86
CA GLY A 1027 0.36 -22.12 4.69
C GLY A 1027 -0.24 -22.56 6.02
N PRO A 1028 -1.48 -23.07 5.99
CA PRO A 1028 -2.17 -23.52 7.21
C PRO A 1028 -1.50 -24.74 7.85
N GLY A 1029 -0.83 -25.59 7.07
CA GLY A 1029 -0.28 -26.84 7.58
C GLY A 1029 -1.34 -27.87 7.93
N ARG A 1030 -0.93 -28.98 8.54
CA ARG A 1030 -1.81 -29.92 9.26
C ARG A 1030 -1.24 -30.20 10.65
N ILE A 1031 -2.07 -29.94 11.66
CA ILE A 1031 -1.78 -30.19 13.07
C ILE A 1031 -3.00 -30.85 13.67
N ASP A 1032 -2.78 -31.87 14.49
CA ASP A 1032 -3.82 -32.43 15.34
C ASP A 1032 -3.47 -32.08 16.80
N GLN A 1033 -4.18 -31.10 17.39
CA GLN A 1033 -4.02 -30.73 18.80
C GLN A 1033 -4.81 -31.71 19.68
N ARG A 1034 -4.20 -32.18 20.76
CA ARG A 1034 -4.76 -33.19 21.67
C ARG A 1034 -4.22 -33.06 23.10
N ALA A 1035 -4.86 -33.77 24.03
CA ALA A 1035 -4.29 -33.99 25.36
C ALA A 1035 -3.05 -34.91 25.28
N TYR A 1036 -2.19 -34.83 26.30
CA TYR A 1036 -1.07 -35.75 26.46
C TYR A 1036 -1.54 -37.20 26.68
N ALA A 1037 -0.85 -38.15 26.08
CA ALA A 1037 -1.04 -39.57 26.38
C ALA A 1037 -0.36 -39.95 27.71
N GLU A 1038 -0.74 -41.08 28.31
CA GLU A 1038 -0.27 -41.54 29.63
C GLU A 1038 1.27 -41.60 29.75
N GLY A 1039 1.98 -41.95 28.67
CA GLY A 1039 3.46 -41.97 28.63
C GLY A 1039 4.12 -40.68 28.16
N GLU A 1040 3.35 -39.65 27.82
CA GLU A 1040 3.82 -38.34 27.32
C GLU A 1040 3.58 -37.22 28.33
N LEU A 1041 2.76 -37.47 29.35
CA LEU A 1041 2.31 -36.47 30.31
C LEU A 1041 3.49 -35.91 31.12
N PRO A 1042 3.80 -34.60 31.01
CA PRO A 1042 4.78 -33.97 31.87
C PRO A 1042 4.33 -34.00 33.33
N SER A 1043 5.27 -33.85 34.26
CA SER A 1043 4.92 -33.64 35.68
C SER A 1043 4.09 -32.37 35.86
N SER A 1044 3.38 -32.23 36.98
CA SER A 1044 2.54 -31.05 37.26
C SER A 1044 3.31 -29.73 37.19
N ALA A 1045 4.59 -29.72 37.56
CA ALA A 1045 5.45 -28.53 37.46
C ALA A 1045 5.91 -28.25 36.03
N GLU A 1046 6.06 -29.27 35.19
CA GLU A 1046 6.44 -29.08 33.79
C GLU A 1046 5.24 -28.64 32.94
N LEU A 1047 4.04 -29.14 33.25
CA LEU A 1047 2.78 -28.75 32.60
C LEU A 1047 2.51 -27.25 32.66
N THR A 1048 2.88 -26.55 33.74
CA THR A 1048 2.70 -25.09 33.85
C THR A 1048 3.55 -24.30 32.85
N THR A 1049 4.58 -24.90 32.26
CA THR A 1049 5.47 -24.25 31.28
C THR A 1049 5.31 -24.79 29.86
N LEU A 1050 4.93 -26.06 29.71
CA LEU A 1050 4.75 -26.73 28.41
C LEU A 1050 3.30 -26.65 27.90
N GLY A 1051 2.35 -26.28 28.76
CA GLY A 1051 0.92 -26.20 28.46
C GLY A 1051 0.18 -27.50 28.74
N GLU A 1052 -1.15 -27.44 28.71
CA GLU A 1052 -2.04 -28.59 28.99
C GLU A 1052 -2.27 -29.49 27.77
N THR A 1053 -1.87 -29.05 26.58
CA THR A 1053 -2.10 -29.74 25.31
C THR A 1053 -0.83 -29.84 24.48
N THR A 1054 -0.84 -30.80 23.55
CA THR A 1054 0.26 -31.08 22.65
C THR A 1054 -0.24 -31.25 21.21
N ASN A 1055 0.66 -31.07 20.25
CA ASN A 1055 0.38 -31.06 18.83
C ASN A 1055 1.09 -32.22 18.13
N ASP A 1056 0.35 -32.96 17.30
CA ASP A 1056 0.95 -33.85 16.31
C ASP A 1056 1.08 -33.08 14.98
N VAL A 1057 2.33 -32.79 14.58
CA VAL A 1057 2.67 -31.89 13.47
C VAL A 1057 2.99 -32.71 12.23
N TYR A 1058 2.12 -32.66 11.21
CA TYR A 1058 2.22 -33.55 10.06
C TYR A 1058 3.21 -33.05 9.02
N LEU A 1059 4.06 -33.96 8.54
CA LEU A 1059 4.91 -33.75 7.38
C LEU A 1059 4.11 -33.99 6.09
N ASN A 1060 3.35 -35.09 6.07
CA ASN A 1060 2.42 -35.49 5.02
C ASN A 1060 1.29 -36.35 5.60
N GLU A 1061 0.51 -37.05 4.76
CA GLU A 1061 -0.63 -37.86 5.22
C GLU A 1061 -0.23 -39.06 6.09
N GLN A 1062 1.02 -39.53 6.01
CA GLN A 1062 1.47 -40.73 6.70
C GLN A 1062 2.44 -40.47 7.85
N ILE A 1063 3.16 -39.35 7.85
CA ILE A 1063 4.26 -39.09 8.79
C ILE A 1063 4.05 -37.78 9.50
N PHE A 1064 4.31 -37.78 10.80
CA PHE A 1064 4.19 -36.61 11.65
C PHE A 1064 5.20 -36.64 12.79
N TRP A 1065 5.52 -35.47 13.33
CA TRP A 1065 6.19 -35.36 14.63
C TRP A 1065 5.13 -35.38 15.71
N ARG A 1066 5.17 -36.41 16.54
CA ARG A 1066 4.27 -36.61 17.66
C ARG A 1066 4.68 -35.76 18.86
N ASN A 1067 3.70 -35.28 19.60
CA ASN A 1067 3.86 -34.66 20.92
C ASN A 1067 4.80 -33.43 20.91
N VAL A 1068 4.45 -32.42 20.11
CA VAL A 1068 5.06 -31.07 20.19
C VAL A 1068 4.19 -30.23 21.13
N PRO A 1069 4.63 -29.92 22.38
CA PRO A 1069 3.82 -29.15 23.34
C PRO A 1069 3.30 -27.83 22.75
N ALA A 1070 2.09 -27.40 23.14
CA ALA A 1070 1.49 -26.18 22.61
C ALA A 1070 2.38 -24.93 22.82
N GLU A 1071 2.93 -24.76 24.02
CA GLU A 1071 3.82 -23.63 24.35
C GLU A 1071 5.16 -23.64 23.60
N VAL A 1072 5.56 -24.81 23.10
CA VAL A 1072 6.75 -25.00 22.25
C VAL A 1072 6.43 -24.70 20.80
N TRP A 1073 5.25 -25.12 20.34
CA TRP A 1073 4.76 -24.81 19.01
C TRP A 1073 4.56 -23.30 18.82
N ASP A 1074 3.98 -22.63 19.81
CA ASP A 1074 3.69 -21.19 19.78
C ASP A 1074 4.86 -20.30 20.23
N PHE A 1075 6.04 -20.89 20.45
CA PHE A 1075 7.25 -20.15 20.84
C PHE A 1075 7.67 -19.16 19.76
N THR A 1076 7.75 -17.87 20.12
CA THR A 1076 8.10 -16.78 19.20
C THR A 1076 9.41 -16.08 19.57
N ILE A 1077 10.22 -15.78 18.56
CA ILE A 1077 11.44 -14.98 18.68
C ILE A 1077 11.40 -13.90 17.60
N GLY A 1078 11.46 -12.63 18.02
CA GLY A 1078 11.38 -11.41 17.21
C GLY A 1078 10.41 -11.48 16.04
N GLY A 1079 9.17 -11.86 16.33
CA GLY A 1079 8.04 -11.82 15.41
C GLY A 1079 7.82 -13.09 14.58
N PHE A 1080 8.61 -14.14 14.81
CA PHE A 1080 8.48 -15.43 14.13
C PHE A 1080 8.15 -16.57 15.10
N GLN A 1081 7.07 -17.30 14.79
CA GLN A 1081 6.81 -18.62 15.36
C GLN A 1081 7.82 -19.63 14.79
N VAL A 1082 8.79 -20.04 15.62
CA VAL A 1082 10.06 -20.66 15.17
C VAL A 1082 9.82 -21.91 14.32
N LEU A 1083 9.09 -22.89 14.86
CA LEU A 1083 8.88 -24.18 14.20
C LEU A 1083 8.04 -24.04 12.92
N LYS A 1084 6.95 -23.28 12.97
CA LYS A 1084 6.07 -23.05 11.82
C LYS A 1084 6.77 -22.32 10.68
N LYS A 1085 7.57 -21.30 10.99
CA LYS A 1085 8.33 -20.53 9.99
C LYS A 1085 9.37 -21.42 9.31
N TRP A 1086 10.07 -22.27 10.08
CA TRP A 1086 11.03 -23.23 9.55
C TRP A 1086 10.38 -24.21 8.55
N LEU A 1087 9.19 -24.73 8.86
CA LEU A 1087 8.41 -25.60 7.97
C LEU A 1087 7.98 -24.87 6.69
N SER A 1088 7.54 -23.61 6.81
CA SER A 1088 7.05 -22.83 5.66
C SER A 1088 8.06 -22.75 4.50
N TYR A 1089 9.34 -22.57 4.82
CA TYR A 1089 10.40 -22.46 3.80
C TYR A 1089 10.96 -23.79 3.29
N ARG A 1090 10.57 -24.92 3.90
CA ARG A 1090 11.02 -26.26 3.50
C ARG A 1090 9.91 -27.10 2.89
N SER A 1091 8.72 -26.51 2.71
CA SER A 1091 7.59 -27.15 2.06
C SER A 1091 8.00 -27.68 0.70
N HIS A 1092 7.48 -28.85 0.29
CA HIS A 1092 7.83 -29.43 -1.01
C HIS A 1092 7.54 -28.46 -2.15
N ALA A 1093 6.46 -27.66 -2.06
CA ALA A 1093 6.12 -26.63 -3.03
C ALA A 1093 7.11 -25.44 -3.09
N VAL A 1094 8.08 -25.36 -2.17
CA VAL A 1094 9.06 -24.28 -2.05
C VAL A 1094 10.47 -24.74 -2.44
N ILE A 1095 10.87 -25.95 -2.00
CA ILE A 1095 12.23 -26.49 -2.19
C ILE A 1095 12.30 -27.62 -3.24
N ASP A 1096 11.16 -28.13 -3.69
CA ASP A 1096 11.02 -29.15 -4.74
C ASP A 1096 11.82 -30.45 -4.46
N ARG A 1097 11.90 -30.85 -3.19
CA ARG A 1097 12.45 -32.13 -2.75
C ARG A 1097 11.88 -32.57 -1.40
N PRO A 1098 11.97 -33.87 -1.05
CA PRO A 1098 11.79 -34.35 0.31
C PRO A 1098 12.81 -33.75 1.29
N LEU A 1099 12.48 -33.77 2.59
CA LEU A 1099 13.46 -33.44 3.63
C LEU A 1099 14.52 -34.55 3.73
N SER A 1100 15.73 -34.17 4.12
CA SER A 1100 16.74 -35.14 4.55
C SER A 1100 16.45 -35.65 5.97
N LEU A 1101 17.03 -36.80 6.34
CA LEU A 1101 16.94 -37.28 7.72
C LEU A 1101 17.57 -36.30 8.72
N SER A 1102 18.62 -35.57 8.32
CA SER A 1102 19.21 -34.53 9.17
C SER A 1102 18.27 -33.35 9.38
N GLU A 1103 17.52 -32.92 8.37
CA GLU A 1103 16.48 -31.89 8.50
C GLU A 1103 15.32 -32.35 9.40
N VAL A 1104 14.93 -33.62 9.29
CA VAL A 1104 13.89 -34.20 10.16
C VAL A 1104 14.32 -34.24 11.62
N ASN A 1105 15.57 -34.65 11.88
CA ASN A 1105 16.15 -34.61 13.22
C ASN A 1105 16.35 -33.18 13.74
N TYR A 1106 16.73 -32.25 12.86
CA TYR A 1106 16.89 -30.83 13.20
C TYR A 1106 15.61 -30.22 13.75
N PHE A 1107 14.44 -30.54 13.16
CA PHE A 1107 13.16 -30.07 13.67
C PHE A 1107 12.90 -30.57 15.11
N ARG A 1108 13.11 -31.87 15.36
CA ARG A 1108 12.97 -32.46 16.69
C ARG A 1108 13.91 -31.80 17.70
N ASP A 1109 15.18 -31.66 17.34
CA ASP A 1109 16.20 -31.13 18.23
C ASP A 1109 15.95 -29.64 18.53
N THR A 1110 15.42 -28.89 17.56
CA THR A 1110 14.93 -27.53 17.77
C THR A 1110 13.75 -27.50 18.73
N ALA A 1111 12.74 -28.36 18.55
CA ALA A 1111 11.60 -28.44 19.47
C ALA A 1111 12.04 -28.74 20.91
N ARG A 1112 13.03 -29.63 21.11
CA ARG A 1112 13.59 -29.94 22.44
C ARG A 1112 14.34 -28.76 23.06
N ARG A 1113 15.08 -27.99 22.27
CA ARG A 1113 15.73 -26.75 22.74
C ARG A 1113 14.72 -25.72 23.21
N LEU A 1114 13.67 -25.49 22.43
CA LEU A 1114 12.59 -24.57 22.77
C LEU A 1114 11.82 -25.05 24.02
N ALA A 1115 11.56 -26.35 24.15
CA ALA A 1115 10.99 -26.94 25.36
C ALA A 1115 11.87 -26.70 26.59
N THR A 1116 13.19 -26.84 26.43
CA THR A 1116 14.15 -26.56 27.52
C THR A 1116 14.11 -25.09 27.93
N LEU A 1117 14.08 -24.15 26.97
CA LEU A 1117 13.92 -22.72 27.26
C LEU A 1117 12.63 -22.42 28.02
N ARG A 1118 11.52 -23.08 27.69
CA ARG A 1118 10.25 -22.96 28.45
C ARG A 1118 10.36 -23.50 29.87
N LEU A 1119 10.98 -24.66 30.05
CA LEU A 1119 11.19 -25.27 31.36
C LEU A 1119 12.07 -24.43 32.28
N MET A 1120 12.93 -23.57 31.73
CA MET A 1120 13.76 -22.62 32.48
C MET A 1120 13.03 -21.35 32.93
N ALA A 1121 11.77 -21.12 32.55
CA ALA A 1121 11.05 -19.87 32.79
C ALA A 1121 11.14 -19.39 34.24
N GLY A 1122 10.85 -20.26 35.22
CA GLY A 1122 10.88 -19.89 36.64
C GLY A 1122 12.28 -19.53 37.16
N GLU A 1123 13.33 -20.17 36.67
CA GLU A 1123 14.72 -19.84 37.03
C GLU A 1123 15.16 -18.51 36.42
N LEU A 1124 14.76 -18.25 35.16
CA LEU A 1124 15.02 -16.99 34.46
C LEU A 1124 14.27 -15.82 35.10
N ASP A 1125 13.01 -16.02 35.51
CA ASP A 1125 12.21 -15.02 36.22
C ASP A 1125 12.81 -14.69 37.58
N ALA A 1126 13.18 -15.70 38.36
CA ALA A 1126 13.86 -15.49 39.65
C ALA A 1126 15.18 -14.73 39.48
N ASN A 1127 15.95 -15.05 38.43
CA ASN A 1127 17.16 -14.32 38.09
C ASN A 1127 16.86 -12.85 37.69
N TYR A 1128 15.85 -12.61 36.87
CA TYR A 1128 15.45 -11.26 36.48
C TYR A 1128 15.05 -10.42 37.69
N GLN A 1129 14.19 -10.96 38.57
CA GLN A 1129 13.75 -10.30 39.79
C GLN A 1129 14.94 -9.93 40.68
N ALA A 1130 15.86 -10.87 40.93
CA ALA A 1130 17.07 -10.61 41.70
C ALA A 1130 17.97 -9.53 41.08
N CYS A 1131 18.04 -9.43 39.75
CA CYS A 1131 18.78 -8.36 39.07
C CYS A 1131 18.07 -7.00 39.14
N ALA A 1132 16.74 -6.99 39.11
CA ALA A 1132 15.92 -5.78 39.09
C ALA A 1132 15.77 -5.14 40.48
N GLU A 1133 15.61 -5.95 41.54
CA GLU A 1133 15.43 -5.50 42.92
C GLU A 1133 16.55 -4.56 43.41
N ALA A 1134 17.80 -4.90 43.09
CA ALA A 1134 18.99 -4.12 43.42
C ALA A 1134 19.76 -3.77 42.14
N SER A 1135 19.15 -2.95 41.29
CA SER A 1135 19.75 -2.53 40.02
C SER A 1135 20.69 -1.32 40.16
N TRP A 1136 21.81 -1.37 39.44
CA TRP A 1136 22.79 -0.30 39.37
C TRP A 1136 22.19 0.97 38.74
N PRO A 1137 22.40 2.16 39.32
CA PRO A 1137 21.80 3.41 38.86
C PRO A 1137 22.46 3.91 37.57
N TRP A 1138 22.03 3.36 36.42
CA TRP A 1138 22.60 3.71 35.13
C TRP A 1138 22.17 5.09 34.62
N ARG A 1139 21.00 5.63 34.96
CA ARG A 1139 20.70 7.06 34.74
C ARG A 1139 19.58 7.52 35.66
N THR A 1140 19.53 8.83 35.90
CA THR A 1140 18.36 9.46 36.52
C THR A 1140 17.31 9.69 35.43
N VAL A 1141 16.10 9.18 35.65
CA VAL A 1141 14.93 9.47 34.80
C VAL A 1141 14.08 10.48 35.56
N SER A 1142 13.53 11.48 34.88
CA SER A 1142 12.61 12.42 35.52
C SER A 1142 11.38 11.63 35.96
N SER A 1143 11.05 11.64 37.26
CA SER A 1143 9.82 11.02 37.73
C SER A 1143 8.65 11.70 37.02
N VAL A 1144 7.90 10.94 36.24
CA VAL A 1144 6.59 11.40 35.75
C VAL A 1144 5.76 11.59 37.01
N GLU A 1145 5.41 12.85 37.34
CA GLU A 1145 4.35 13.11 38.31
C GLU A 1145 3.10 12.41 37.76
N THR A 1146 2.75 11.29 38.40
CA THR A 1146 1.58 10.45 38.08
C THR A 1146 0.30 11.24 38.22
#